data_AF-A0A6P2KA86-F1
#
_entry.id   AF-A0A6P2KA86-F1
#
_cell.length_a   1.000
_cell.length_b   1.000
_cell.length_c   1.000
_cell.angle_alpha   90.00
_cell.angle_beta   90.00
_cell.angle_gamma   90.00
#
_symmetry.space_group_name_H-M   'P 1'
#
loop_
_entity.id
_entity.type
_entity.pdbx_description
1 polymer ?
#
loop_
_entity_poly.entity_id
_entity_poly.type
_entity_poly.pdbx_seq_one_letter_code
_entity_poly.pdbx_strand_id
1 'polypeptide(L)'
;MDTLNIDRLTIPQAPIRTDPHIEAGAHLVSDRDGYVHHGIYAGNGLVIHYGGFHGSARRCPVECVPLCRFAANKGIRVQPEPDAVYTGMTVVERARSRLGEDRYQLLTNNCEHFCTWCVRGVGRSEQVRRGLRNPWMGIATLFAFATEVLAARARTTLRRRDDMPPGLAARGRMPDRARMAIFLQTALSAYYLTRRAMRIFSIAVRHTPRVFKAGVPALVAAGLSACVNYAGIHGDAAMADPRQYLTQQSLPFEQGHWPTVDWADQFGDGQLKILVGEALRSSPTLDQARARVAAAQAYSESARAGTMPRVDASYALTRQQFSGTALVPPPYGGSWQTENRGILGASYELDLWGKKREALKASVSRLQASRADAEAVRLTLTTSIARTYNQLAWLYLLRDIAQQEIARREQIERITAGRIATGLDTQVERETARANLATSRATMKSLDGQILTTRYEIAALLGAGPDRGLQIERPVLGTGDDVRLPDNLPADLVSRRPDIVAARWSVDAIAHDVKEAKAEFYPDINLSAAIGLDAFGFGRFLTAASRTASVGPAIHLPIFDAGELRAQLKGRYADFDSAVATYNQALVTALSDVATQIAGVRSTDAQLVDAQTAQQAALRAAGLALTQYKAGLTNQLTVLNADVNAFSADQRVATLRMTRRDRQIALASALGGGFVDTSFADSGAAARANGPVSGTPAVAAR
;
A
#
# COMPACT_ATOMS: atom_id res chain seq x y z
N MET A 1 1.77 10.20 -53.69
CA MET A 1 1.21 9.25 -54.67
C MET A 1 1.30 7.85 -54.07
N ASP A 2 0.37 7.00 -54.47
CA ASP A 2 0.22 5.57 -54.14
C ASP A 2 -0.60 5.20 -52.90
N THR A 3 -1.90 5.18 -53.21
CA THR A 3 -3.03 4.37 -52.74
C THR A 3 -2.71 3.05 -52.04
N LEU A 4 -3.35 2.83 -50.88
CA LEU A 4 -3.63 1.49 -50.36
C LEU A 4 -5.13 1.18 -50.52
N ASN A 5 -5.37 0.22 -51.38
CA ASN A 5 -6.64 -0.33 -51.82
C ASN A 5 -7.17 -1.28 -50.73
N ILE A 6 -8.40 -1.05 -50.24
CA ILE A 6 -9.12 -2.00 -49.36
C ILE A 6 -10.49 -2.25 -49.98
N ASP A 7 -10.53 -3.24 -50.86
CA ASP A 7 -11.75 -3.91 -51.28
C ASP A 7 -11.79 -5.28 -50.60
N ARG A 8 -12.77 -5.47 -49.71
CA ARG A 8 -13.54 -6.71 -49.43
C ARG A 8 -14.19 -6.65 -48.06
N LEU A 9 -15.51 -6.48 -48.03
CA LEU A 9 -16.50 -7.27 -47.27
C LEU A 9 -17.88 -6.61 -47.45
N THR A 10 -18.50 -6.90 -48.58
CA THR A 10 -19.91 -6.58 -48.86
C THR A 10 -20.79 -7.57 -48.08
N ILE A 11 -21.59 -7.04 -47.14
CA ILE A 11 -22.71 -7.75 -46.50
C ILE A 11 -23.99 -6.99 -46.87
N PRO A 12 -25.12 -7.65 -47.20
CA PRO A 12 -26.28 -6.99 -47.80
C PRO A 12 -26.94 -6.00 -46.82
N GLN A 13 -27.16 -4.77 -47.27
CA GLN A 13 -27.88 -3.74 -46.52
C GLN A 13 -29.40 -3.88 -46.73
N ALA A 14 -30.15 -4.02 -45.63
CA ALA A 14 -31.57 -3.66 -45.60
C ALA A 14 -31.69 -2.12 -45.55
N PRO A 15 -32.71 -1.51 -46.19
CA PRO A 15 -32.73 -0.08 -46.42
C PRO A 15 -32.94 0.69 -45.11
N ILE A 16 -31.90 1.42 -44.69
CA ILE A 16 -31.99 2.43 -43.64
C ILE A 16 -32.72 3.62 -44.26
N ARG A 17 -33.84 4.04 -43.67
CA ARG A 17 -34.52 5.29 -43.99
C ARG A 17 -33.59 6.45 -43.57
N THR A 18 -32.76 6.94 -44.48
CA THR A 18 -31.88 8.10 -44.25
C THR A 18 -32.54 9.35 -44.81
N ASP A 19 -32.76 10.36 -43.96
CA ASP A 19 -32.93 11.73 -44.41
C ASP A 19 -31.66 12.15 -45.20
N PRO A 20 -31.77 12.70 -46.42
CA PRO A 20 -30.63 13.14 -47.18
C PRO A 20 -30.13 14.49 -46.62
N HIS A 21 -28.84 14.54 -46.26
CA HIS A 21 -28.09 15.67 -45.70
C HIS A 21 -28.12 15.83 -44.17
N ILE A 22 -27.42 14.93 -43.45
CA ILE A 22 -26.95 15.22 -42.09
C ILE A 22 -25.68 16.07 -42.19
N GLU A 23 -25.70 17.28 -41.62
CA GLU A 23 -24.54 18.17 -41.59
C GLU A 23 -23.49 17.72 -40.56
N ALA A 24 -22.21 17.90 -40.88
CA ALA A 24 -21.13 17.66 -39.94
C ALA A 24 -21.28 18.57 -38.70
N GLY A 25 -21.15 17.99 -37.50
CA GLY A 25 -21.43 18.66 -36.24
C GLY A 25 -22.85 18.43 -35.70
N ALA A 26 -23.74 17.77 -36.45
CA ALA A 26 -25.08 17.45 -35.96
C ALA A 26 -25.04 16.51 -34.74
N HIS A 27 -25.84 16.84 -33.72
CA HIS A 27 -26.10 15.96 -32.59
C HIS A 27 -27.08 14.86 -33.02
N LEU A 28 -26.59 13.63 -33.06
CA LEU A 28 -27.36 12.44 -33.41
C LEU A 28 -27.82 11.68 -32.18
N VAL A 29 -29.03 11.16 -32.25
CA VAL A 29 -29.59 10.24 -31.27
C VAL A 29 -30.06 8.95 -31.93
N SER A 30 -29.86 7.83 -31.23
CA SER A 30 -30.39 6.52 -31.59
C SER A 30 -31.19 5.96 -30.42
N ASP A 31 -32.47 5.66 -30.64
CA ASP A 31 -33.36 5.18 -29.60
C ASP A 31 -33.00 3.74 -29.21
N ARG A 32 -32.77 3.48 -27.92
CA ARG A 32 -32.49 2.17 -27.36
C ARG A 32 -33.68 1.72 -26.53
N ASP A 33 -33.72 0.43 -26.21
CA ASP A 33 -34.78 -0.11 -25.38
C ASP A 33 -34.60 0.39 -23.94
N GLY A 34 -35.14 1.58 -23.61
CA GLY A 34 -35.13 2.18 -22.27
C GLY A 34 -34.18 3.37 -22.05
N TYR A 35 -33.38 3.76 -23.05
CA TYR A 35 -32.53 4.96 -23.03
C TYR A 35 -32.30 5.48 -24.45
N VAL A 36 -31.66 6.64 -24.59
CA VAL A 36 -31.27 7.21 -25.89
C VAL A 36 -29.75 7.27 -25.97
N HIS A 37 -29.17 6.80 -27.07
CA HIS A 37 -27.72 6.87 -27.27
C HIS A 37 -27.35 8.10 -28.10
N HIS A 38 -26.35 8.85 -27.67
CA HIS A 38 -25.98 10.15 -28.24
C HIS A 38 -24.61 10.12 -28.93
N GLY A 39 -24.48 10.84 -30.05
CA GLY A 39 -23.23 10.99 -30.78
C GLY A 39 -23.19 12.27 -31.63
N ILE A 40 -22.00 12.68 -32.06
CA ILE A 40 -21.78 13.83 -32.97
C ILE A 40 -21.41 13.30 -34.35
N TYR A 41 -22.14 13.73 -35.39
CA TYR A 41 -21.81 13.38 -36.76
C TYR A 41 -20.52 14.08 -37.19
N ALA A 42 -19.50 13.33 -37.57
CA ALA A 42 -18.18 13.85 -37.94
C ALA A 42 -18.01 14.06 -39.46
N GLY A 43 -19.05 13.82 -40.25
CA GLY A 43 -18.98 13.76 -41.72
C GLY A 43 -18.60 12.37 -42.25
N ASN A 44 -18.75 12.17 -43.56
CA ASN A 44 -18.35 10.93 -44.28
C ASN A 44 -18.88 9.63 -43.66
N GLY A 45 -20.10 9.64 -43.10
CA GLY A 45 -20.69 8.45 -42.50
C GLY A 45 -20.08 8.04 -41.16
N LEU A 46 -19.33 8.93 -40.48
CA LEU A 46 -18.71 8.66 -39.18
C LEU A 46 -19.41 9.43 -38.05
N VAL A 47 -19.46 8.80 -36.88
CA VAL A 47 -20.02 9.37 -35.64
C VAL A 47 -18.99 9.25 -34.53
N ILE A 48 -18.70 10.37 -33.86
CA ILE A 48 -17.93 10.38 -32.62
C ILE A 48 -18.91 10.29 -31.47
N HIS A 49 -18.78 9.27 -30.64
CA HIS A 49 -19.63 9.13 -29.46
C HIS A 49 -18.83 8.59 -28.29
N TYR A 50 -19.39 8.77 -27.10
CA TYR A 50 -18.89 8.03 -25.96
C TYR A 50 -19.43 6.60 -26.01
N GLY A 51 -18.55 5.61 -26.22
CA GLY A 51 -18.93 4.19 -26.35
C GLY A 51 -19.58 3.61 -25.10
N GLY A 52 -19.10 3.96 -23.91
CA GLY A 52 -19.71 3.51 -22.65
C GLY A 52 -19.77 1.98 -22.61
N PHE A 53 -20.94 1.38 -22.39
CA PHE A 53 -21.11 -0.07 -22.46
C PHE A 53 -21.92 -0.52 -23.70
N HIS A 54 -22.00 0.32 -24.72
CA HIS A 54 -22.74 0.00 -25.94
C HIS A 54 -22.06 -1.15 -26.69
N GLY A 55 -22.81 -2.24 -26.90
CA GLY A 55 -22.34 -3.43 -27.63
C GLY A 55 -21.21 -4.22 -26.97
N SER A 56 -20.75 -3.84 -25.77
CA SER A 56 -19.58 -4.41 -25.10
C SER A 56 -19.80 -4.53 -23.59
N ALA A 57 -19.32 -5.63 -23.00
CA ALA A 57 -19.27 -5.80 -21.53
C ALA A 57 -18.09 -5.03 -20.89
N ARG A 58 -17.15 -4.54 -21.72
CA ARG A 58 -16.08 -3.63 -21.31
C ARG A 58 -16.47 -2.21 -21.69
N ARG A 59 -16.08 -1.27 -20.84
CA ARG A 59 -16.27 0.14 -21.09
C ARG A 59 -15.42 0.60 -22.28
N CYS A 60 -16.07 1.26 -23.23
CA CYS A 60 -15.49 1.80 -24.45
C CYS A 60 -15.24 3.31 -24.27
N PRO A 61 -14.10 3.82 -24.76
CA PRO A 61 -13.77 5.24 -24.69
C PRO A 61 -14.67 6.08 -25.61
N VAL A 62 -14.42 7.39 -25.66
CA VAL A 62 -14.89 8.21 -26.79
C VAL A 62 -14.20 7.71 -28.06
N GLU A 63 -15.00 7.23 -29.01
CA GLU A 63 -14.52 6.58 -30.22
C GLU A 63 -15.23 7.13 -31.46
N CYS A 64 -14.62 6.94 -32.63
CA CYS A 64 -15.20 7.27 -33.92
C CYS A 64 -15.61 5.98 -34.63
N VAL A 65 -16.90 5.83 -34.92
CA VAL A 65 -17.45 4.62 -35.52
C VAL A 65 -18.29 4.94 -36.77
N PRO A 66 -18.47 3.96 -37.68
CA PRO A 66 -19.43 4.11 -38.78
C PRO A 66 -20.86 4.36 -38.28
N LEU A 67 -21.61 5.19 -39.00
CA LEU A 67 -22.99 5.58 -38.70
C LEU A 67 -23.92 4.37 -38.52
N CYS A 68 -23.72 3.31 -39.30
CA CYS A 68 -24.48 2.06 -39.18
C CYS A 68 -24.23 1.35 -37.83
N ARG A 69 -22.98 1.39 -37.32
CA ARG A 69 -22.62 0.82 -36.02
C ARG A 69 -23.21 1.65 -34.87
N PHE A 70 -23.19 2.98 -35.00
CA PHE A 70 -23.85 3.87 -34.06
C PHE A 70 -25.37 3.65 -34.04
N ALA A 71 -26.02 3.48 -35.19
CA ALA A 71 -27.46 3.24 -35.29
C ALA A 71 -27.92 1.91 -34.64
N ALA A 72 -27.08 0.87 -34.71
CA ALA A 72 -27.33 -0.49 -34.20
C ALA A 72 -28.78 -0.98 -34.46
N ASN A 73 -29.21 -0.90 -35.72
CA ASN A 73 -30.52 -1.35 -36.23
C ASN A 73 -31.75 -0.62 -35.66
N LYS A 74 -31.60 0.47 -34.91
CA LYS A 74 -32.71 1.22 -34.28
C LYS A 74 -33.02 2.57 -34.94
N GLY A 75 -32.38 2.88 -36.07
CA GLY A 75 -32.50 4.17 -36.74
C GLY A 75 -31.73 5.30 -36.03
N ILE A 76 -31.67 6.46 -36.67
CA ILE A 76 -31.02 7.68 -36.17
C ILE A 76 -31.95 8.88 -36.37
N ARG A 77 -31.88 9.86 -35.47
CA ARG A 77 -32.56 11.15 -35.60
C ARG A 77 -31.58 12.27 -35.23
N VAL A 78 -31.70 13.42 -35.87
CA VAL A 78 -30.98 14.63 -35.44
C VAL A 78 -31.72 15.21 -34.23
N GLN A 79 -31.01 15.37 -33.12
CA GLN A 79 -31.52 16.00 -31.91
C GLN A 79 -31.44 17.52 -32.08
N PRO A 80 -32.57 18.26 -32.08
CA PRO A 80 -32.54 19.70 -32.14
C PRO A 80 -31.92 20.27 -30.87
N GLU A 81 -30.98 21.20 -31.05
CA GLU A 81 -30.25 21.91 -29.99
C GLU A 81 -30.45 23.42 -30.19
N PRO A 82 -31.61 23.99 -29.81
CA PRO A 82 -31.93 25.40 -30.07
C PRO A 82 -31.00 26.38 -29.34
N ASP A 83 -30.36 25.94 -28.25
CA ASP A 83 -29.39 26.71 -27.46
C ASP A 83 -27.93 26.32 -27.79
N ALA A 84 -27.68 25.80 -28.99
CA ALA A 84 -26.33 25.44 -29.42
C ALA A 84 -25.42 26.69 -29.47
N VAL A 85 -24.32 26.66 -28.72
CA VAL A 85 -23.29 27.70 -28.73
C VAL A 85 -22.27 27.45 -29.85
N TYR A 86 -22.06 26.18 -30.20
CA TYR A 86 -21.15 25.72 -31.24
C TYR A 86 -21.92 24.94 -32.28
N THR A 87 -21.62 25.16 -33.57
CA THR A 87 -22.25 24.48 -34.71
C THR A 87 -21.19 24.03 -35.73
N GLY A 88 -21.58 23.16 -36.67
CA GLY A 88 -20.72 22.75 -37.78
C GLY A 88 -19.41 22.05 -37.33
N MET A 89 -18.32 22.36 -38.03
CA MET A 89 -17.00 21.76 -37.80
C MET A 89 -16.44 22.03 -36.40
N THR A 90 -16.81 23.15 -35.76
CA THR A 90 -16.39 23.47 -34.39
C THR A 90 -16.87 22.41 -33.37
N VAL A 91 -18.07 21.87 -33.55
CA VAL A 91 -18.58 20.76 -32.72
C VAL A 91 -17.78 19.49 -32.96
N VAL A 92 -17.38 19.23 -34.21
CA VAL A 92 -16.57 18.06 -34.60
C VAL A 92 -15.17 18.14 -33.99
N GLU A 93 -14.52 19.31 -34.00
CA GLU A 93 -13.21 19.52 -33.37
C GLU A 93 -13.27 19.32 -31.86
N ARG A 94 -14.32 19.85 -31.21
CA ARG A 94 -14.58 19.61 -29.78
C ARG A 94 -14.80 18.13 -29.50
N ALA A 95 -15.57 17.43 -30.32
CA ALA A 95 -15.77 15.99 -30.17
C ALA A 95 -14.45 15.21 -30.36
N ARG A 96 -13.62 15.61 -31.34
CA ARG A 96 -12.31 15.01 -31.62
C ARG A 96 -11.30 15.22 -30.49
N SER A 97 -11.33 16.36 -29.80
CA SER A 97 -10.37 16.65 -28.71
C SER A 97 -10.52 15.73 -27.49
N ARG A 98 -11.63 14.98 -27.40
CA ARG A 98 -11.86 13.98 -26.35
C ARG A 98 -11.81 12.54 -26.86
N LEU A 99 -11.42 12.29 -28.11
CA LEU A 99 -11.20 10.92 -28.62
C LEU A 99 -10.21 10.16 -27.73
N GLY A 100 -10.53 8.92 -27.40
CA GLY A 100 -9.74 8.08 -26.50
C GLY A 100 -10.05 8.28 -25.01
N GLU A 101 -10.89 9.23 -24.62
CA GLU A 101 -11.23 9.41 -23.21
C GLU A 101 -11.97 8.20 -22.64
N ASP A 102 -11.40 7.59 -21.60
CA ASP A 102 -12.00 6.45 -20.87
C ASP A 102 -12.36 6.79 -19.41
N ARG A 103 -13.07 7.90 -19.21
CA ARG A 103 -13.66 8.36 -17.93
C ARG A 103 -15.20 8.33 -17.90
N TYR A 104 -15.85 7.44 -18.66
CA TYR A 104 -17.32 7.29 -18.71
C TYR A 104 -17.94 7.12 -17.32
N GLN A 105 -18.89 7.95 -16.96
CA GLN A 105 -19.67 7.81 -15.72
C GLN A 105 -21.14 7.97 -16.07
N LEU A 106 -21.97 6.98 -15.74
CA LEU A 106 -23.36 6.92 -16.19
C LEU A 106 -24.16 8.18 -15.81
N LEU A 107 -23.92 8.74 -14.62
CA LEU A 107 -24.66 9.89 -14.09
C LEU A 107 -24.02 11.25 -14.41
N THR A 108 -22.73 11.30 -14.72
CA THR A 108 -21.93 12.54 -14.67
C THR A 108 -21.01 12.76 -15.87
N ASN A 109 -20.74 11.72 -16.67
CA ASN A 109 -19.87 11.80 -17.86
C ASN A 109 -20.24 10.69 -18.86
N ASN A 110 -21.47 10.74 -19.37
CA ASN A 110 -22.01 9.76 -20.32
C ASN A 110 -22.05 10.32 -21.77
N CYS A 111 -22.66 9.58 -22.70
CA CYS A 111 -22.75 10.00 -24.10
C CYS A 111 -23.55 11.30 -24.31
N GLU A 112 -24.59 11.55 -23.51
CA GLU A 112 -25.37 12.80 -23.57
C GLU A 112 -24.56 13.98 -23.01
N HIS A 113 -23.88 13.80 -21.86
CA HIS A 113 -22.97 14.83 -21.32
C HIS A 113 -21.87 15.21 -22.32
N PHE A 114 -21.31 14.21 -23.01
CA PHE A 114 -20.32 14.44 -24.05
C PHE A 114 -20.89 15.26 -25.20
N CYS A 115 -22.04 14.89 -25.75
CA CYS A 115 -22.63 15.59 -26.89
C CYS A 115 -23.12 16.99 -26.53
N THR A 116 -23.77 17.20 -25.38
CA THR A 116 -24.17 18.55 -24.96
C THR A 116 -22.96 19.42 -24.65
N TRP A 117 -21.87 18.86 -24.13
CA TRP A 117 -20.62 19.61 -23.97
C TRP A 117 -20.02 20.01 -25.32
N CYS A 118 -20.09 19.14 -26.34
CA CYS A 118 -19.62 19.47 -27.69
C CYS A 118 -20.42 20.65 -28.28
N VAL A 119 -21.74 20.66 -28.10
CA VAL A 119 -22.64 21.64 -28.76
C VAL A 119 -22.87 22.91 -27.93
N ARG A 120 -22.86 22.84 -26.59
CA ARG A 120 -23.21 23.95 -25.68
C ARG A 120 -22.07 24.40 -24.76
N GLY A 121 -20.95 23.68 -24.71
CA GLY A 121 -19.85 23.98 -23.77
C GLY A 121 -20.02 23.39 -22.37
N VAL A 122 -21.20 22.88 -22.03
CA VAL A 122 -21.52 22.33 -20.70
C VAL A 122 -22.10 20.92 -20.83
N GLY A 123 -21.50 19.96 -20.12
CA GLY A 123 -21.99 18.58 -20.11
C GLY A 123 -23.20 18.42 -19.19
N ARG A 124 -24.34 18.00 -19.74
CA ARG A 124 -25.58 17.74 -19.00
C ARG A 124 -26.28 16.54 -19.64
N SER A 125 -26.98 15.75 -18.83
CA SER A 125 -27.85 14.67 -19.32
C SER A 125 -29.27 14.88 -18.85
N GLU A 126 -30.17 15.12 -19.80
CA GLU A 126 -31.61 15.21 -19.52
C GLU A 126 -32.16 13.82 -19.17
N GLN A 127 -31.58 12.74 -19.70
CA GLN A 127 -31.93 11.37 -19.30
C GLN A 127 -31.65 11.12 -17.82
N VAL A 128 -30.47 11.53 -17.32
CA VAL A 128 -30.12 11.42 -15.90
C VAL A 128 -31.04 12.29 -15.05
N ARG A 129 -31.29 13.54 -15.47
CA ARG A 129 -32.21 14.45 -14.76
C ARG A 129 -33.62 13.88 -14.66
N ARG A 130 -34.14 13.30 -15.74
CA ARG A 130 -35.45 12.63 -15.77
C ARG A 130 -35.48 11.38 -14.90
N GLY A 131 -34.42 10.58 -14.90
CA GLY A 131 -34.28 9.42 -14.02
C GLY A 131 -34.25 9.79 -12.53
N LEU A 132 -33.61 10.90 -12.18
CA LEU A 132 -33.58 11.42 -10.81
C LEU A 132 -34.93 12.01 -10.36
N ARG A 133 -35.66 12.69 -11.26
CA ARG A 133 -36.98 13.28 -10.97
C ARG A 133 -38.11 12.25 -10.94
N ASN A 134 -37.94 11.13 -11.65
CA ASN A 134 -38.89 10.02 -11.67
C ASN A 134 -38.13 8.69 -11.45
N PRO A 135 -38.01 8.21 -10.20
CA PRO A 135 -37.19 7.05 -9.87
C PRO A 135 -37.64 5.78 -10.61
N TRP A 136 -38.91 5.66 -10.99
CA TRP A 136 -39.40 4.53 -11.79
C TRP A 136 -38.85 4.52 -13.22
N MET A 137 -38.69 5.71 -13.82
CA MET A 137 -38.05 5.86 -15.13
C MET A 137 -36.55 5.60 -15.02
N GLY A 138 -35.90 6.05 -13.95
CA GLY A 138 -34.50 5.73 -13.66
C GLY A 138 -34.24 4.22 -13.51
N ILE A 139 -35.11 3.51 -12.78
CA ILE A 139 -35.05 2.05 -12.63
C ILE A 139 -35.25 1.35 -13.98
N ALA A 140 -36.24 1.76 -14.77
CA ALA A 140 -36.49 1.18 -16.10
C ALA A 140 -35.27 1.35 -17.04
N THR A 141 -34.66 2.53 -17.05
CA THR A 141 -33.43 2.83 -17.81
C THR A 141 -32.23 2.00 -17.34
N LEU A 142 -32.07 1.80 -16.02
CA LEU A 142 -31.00 0.96 -15.46
C LEU A 142 -31.18 -0.53 -15.81
N PHE A 143 -32.41 -1.05 -15.73
CA PHE A 143 -32.71 -2.44 -16.12
C PHE A 143 -32.44 -2.65 -17.61
N ALA A 144 -32.91 -1.74 -18.46
CA ALA A 144 -32.62 -1.70 -19.89
C ALA A 144 -31.11 -1.77 -20.17
N PHE A 145 -30.35 -0.87 -19.54
CA PHE A 145 -28.89 -0.82 -19.68
C PHE A 145 -28.22 -2.13 -19.24
N ALA A 146 -28.62 -2.68 -18.09
CA ALA A 146 -28.10 -3.95 -17.58
C ALA A 146 -28.39 -5.13 -18.53
N THR A 147 -29.59 -5.17 -19.12
CA THR A 147 -29.93 -6.22 -20.09
C THR A 147 -29.08 -6.15 -21.36
N GLU A 148 -28.71 -4.95 -21.82
CA GLU A 148 -27.86 -4.78 -23.00
C GLU A 148 -26.41 -5.20 -22.73
N VAL A 149 -25.88 -4.88 -21.55
CA VAL A 149 -24.55 -5.33 -21.10
C VAL A 149 -24.49 -6.85 -20.96
N LEU A 150 -25.53 -7.46 -20.39
CA LEU A 150 -25.64 -8.92 -20.26
C LEU A 150 -25.75 -9.59 -21.64
N ALA A 151 -26.54 -9.03 -22.57
CA ALA A 151 -26.64 -9.52 -23.94
C ALA A 151 -25.30 -9.39 -24.70
N ALA A 152 -24.54 -8.31 -24.50
CA ALA A 152 -23.21 -8.13 -25.06
C ALA A 152 -22.20 -9.16 -24.51
N ARG A 153 -22.29 -9.49 -23.21
CA ARG A 153 -21.46 -10.52 -22.55
C ARG A 153 -21.77 -11.93 -23.06
N ALA A 154 -23.04 -12.24 -23.34
CA ALA A 154 -23.47 -13.51 -23.94
C ALA A 154 -22.97 -13.66 -25.39
N ARG A 155 -23.02 -12.59 -26.20
CA ARG A 155 -22.50 -12.60 -27.58
C ARG A 155 -20.99 -12.80 -27.65
N THR A 156 -20.23 -12.20 -26.73
CA THR A 156 -18.77 -12.36 -26.65
C THR A 156 -18.34 -13.75 -26.17
N THR A 157 -19.13 -14.42 -25.32
CA THR A 157 -18.87 -15.81 -24.89
C THR A 157 -19.22 -16.84 -25.95
N LEU A 158 -20.22 -16.58 -26.79
CA LEU A 158 -20.55 -17.42 -27.95
C LEU A 158 -19.48 -17.32 -29.05
N ARG A 159 -19.04 -16.11 -29.39
CA ARG A 159 -18.02 -15.87 -30.43
C ARG A 159 -16.66 -16.51 -30.09
N ARG A 160 -16.28 -16.51 -28.80
CA ARG A 160 -15.05 -17.16 -28.30
C ARG A 160 -15.13 -18.70 -28.30
N ARG A 161 -16.31 -19.27 -28.48
CA ARG A 161 -16.55 -20.73 -28.58
C ARG A 161 -16.49 -21.23 -30.02
N ASP A 162 -16.75 -20.36 -31.00
CA ASP A 162 -16.64 -20.67 -32.42
C ASP A 162 -15.19 -20.56 -32.96
N ASP A 163 -14.29 -19.89 -32.23
CA ASP A 163 -12.86 -19.74 -32.56
C ASP A 163 -11.96 -20.90 -32.03
N MET A 164 -12.54 -22.04 -31.62
CA MET A 164 -11.77 -23.19 -31.10
C MET A 164 -11.42 -24.19 -32.23
N PRO A 165 -10.17 -24.70 -32.32
CA PRO A 165 -9.81 -25.72 -33.32
C PRO A 165 -10.58 -27.04 -33.06
N PRO A 166 -10.85 -27.85 -34.11
CA PRO A 166 -11.75 -28.99 -34.00
C PRO A 166 -11.07 -30.14 -33.25
N GLY A 167 -11.50 -30.41 -32.02
CA GLY A 167 -10.96 -31.53 -31.25
C GLY A 167 -11.53 -31.63 -29.84
N LEU A 168 -12.75 -32.15 -29.75
CA LEU A 168 -13.38 -32.95 -28.67
C LEU A 168 -14.88 -32.62 -28.58
N ALA A 169 -15.65 -33.25 -29.45
CA ALA A 169 -17.09 -33.37 -29.30
C ALA A 169 -17.43 -34.78 -28.85
N ALA A 170 -17.85 -34.97 -27.59
CA ALA A 170 -18.73 -36.06 -27.19
C ALA A 170 -19.26 -35.88 -25.76
N ARG A 171 -20.46 -35.31 -25.61
CA ARG A 171 -21.62 -35.93 -24.90
C ARG A 171 -22.74 -34.91 -24.64
N GLY A 172 -23.96 -35.29 -25.04
CA GLY A 172 -25.23 -34.82 -24.48
C GLY A 172 -25.74 -33.47 -24.96
N ARG A 173 -26.37 -33.43 -26.15
CA ARG A 173 -27.03 -32.24 -26.72
C ARG A 173 -28.55 -32.31 -26.47
N MET A 174 -29.07 -31.43 -25.61
CA MET A 174 -30.42 -30.88 -25.77
C MET A 174 -30.33 -29.70 -26.75
N PRO A 175 -31.29 -29.49 -27.68
CA PRO A 175 -31.15 -28.45 -28.71
C PRO A 175 -31.28 -27.04 -28.14
N ASP A 176 -30.24 -26.21 -28.38
CA ASP A 176 -30.05 -24.82 -27.91
C ASP A 176 -31.16 -23.82 -28.28
N ARG A 177 -32.06 -24.18 -29.20
CA ARG A 177 -33.24 -23.36 -29.51
C ARG A 177 -34.23 -23.29 -28.34
N ALA A 178 -34.32 -24.33 -27.52
CA ALA A 178 -35.23 -24.36 -26.37
C ALA A 178 -34.76 -23.44 -25.23
N ARG A 179 -33.45 -23.35 -24.97
CA ARG A 179 -32.91 -22.45 -23.93
C ARG A 179 -33.04 -20.98 -24.31
N MET A 180 -32.82 -20.66 -25.58
CA MET A 180 -33.00 -19.29 -26.08
C MET A 180 -34.47 -18.89 -26.11
N ALA A 181 -35.38 -19.79 -26.51
CA ALA A 181 -36.82 -19.57 -26.45
C ALA A 181 -37.32 -19.39 -25.00
N ILE A 182 -36.91 -20.24 -24.06
CA ILE A 182 -37.32 -20.15 -22.64
C ILE A 182 -36.78 -18.89 -21.97
N PHE A 183 -35.55 -18.46 -22.29
CA PHE A 183 -34.95 -17.24 -21.74
C PHE A 183 -35.60 -15.97 -22.33
N LEU A 184 -35.84 -15.92 -23.65
CA LEU A 184 -36.58 -14.81 -24.25
C LEU A 184 -38.03 -14.77 -23.74
N GLN A 185 -38.67 -15.92 -23.58
CA GLN A 185 -40.07 -16.00 -23.15
C GLN A 185 -40.24 -15.66 -21.67
N THR A 186 -39.28 -15.99 -20.79
CA THR A 186 -39.29 -15.53 -19.39
C THR A 186 -38.94 -14.04 -19.26
N ALA A 187 -38.00 -13.51 -20.05
CA ALA A 187 -37.67 -12.08 -20.07
C ALA A 187 -38.81 -11.21 -20.64
N LEU A 188 -39.46 -11.64 -21.74
CA LEU A 188 -40.64 -10.97 -22.31
C LEU A 188 -41.84 -11.05 -21.37
N SER A 189 -42.04 -12.18 -20.67
CA SER A 189 -43.12 -12.32 -19.70
C SER A 189 -42.91 -11.42 -18.47
N ALA A 190 -41.68 -11.34 -17.95
CA ALA A 190 -41.33 -10.43 -16.86
C ALA A 190 -41.51 -8.94 -17.26
N TYR A 191 -41.16 -8.59 -18.50
CA TYR A 191 -41.39 -7.27 -19.08
C TYR A 191 -42.90 -6.95 -19.25
N TYR A 192 -43.71 -7.90 -19.72
CA TYR A 192 -45.15 -7.71 -19.85
C TYR A 192 -45.87 -7.66 -18.49
N LEU A 193 -45.44 -8.45 -17.50
CA LEU A 193 -45.99 -8.44 -16.14
C LEU A 193 -45.70 -7.13 -15.40
N THR A 194 -44.48 -6.59 -15.52
CA THR A 194 -44.13 -5.27 -14.96
C THR A 194 -44.86 -4.13 -15.68
N ARG A 195 -45.05 -4.20 -17.00
CA ARG A 195 -45.82 -3.22 -17.78
C ARG A 195 -47.33 -3.25 -17.45
N ARG A 196 -47.89 -4.44 -17.14
CA ARG A 196 -49.30 -4.60 -16.74
C ARG A 196 -49.53 -4.15 -15.29
N ALA A 197 -48.58 -4.41 -14.38
CA ALA A 197 -48.60 -3.86 -13.01
C ALA A 197 -48.55 -2.31 -13.00
N MET A 198 -47.79 -1.69 -13.92
CA MET A 198 -47.72 -0.23 -14.10
C MET A 198 -49.05 0.41 -14.59
N ARG A 199 -49.84 -0.29 -15.41
CA ARG A 199 -51.18 0.21 -15.82
C ARG A 199 -52.20 0.16 -14.70
N ILE A 200 -52.08 -0.78 -13.77
CA ILE A 200 -52.99 -0.92 -12.63
C ILE A 200 -52.66 0.12 -11.54
N PHE A 201 -51.37 0.40 -11.29
CA PHE A 201 -50.94 1.43 -10.35
C PHE A 201 -51.16 2.88 -10.84
N SER A 202 -51.11 3.15 -12.15
CA SER A 202 -51.40 4.48 -12.70
C SER A 202 -52.88 4.86 -12.67
N ILE A 203 -53.79 3.90 -12.46
CA ILE A 203 -55.21 4.13 -12.21
C ILE A 203 -55.46 4.43 -10.73
N ALA A 204 -54.73 3.78 -9.81
CA ALA A 204 -54.84 4.02 -8.36
C ALA A 204 -54.34 5.41 -7.90
N VAL A 205 -53.41 6.02 -8.63
CA VAL A 205 -52.85 7.35 -8.29
C VAL A 205 -53.77 8.53 -8.71
N ARG A 206 -54.84 8.29 -9.49
CA ARG A 206 -55.76 9.37 -9.91
C ARG A 206 -56.78 9.80 -8.85
N HIS A 207 -56.84 9.12 -7.69
CA HIS A 207 -57.81 9.42 -6.62
C HIS A 207 -57.18 9.69 -5.25
N THR A 208 -56.01 10.34 -5.22
CA THR A 208 -55.45 10.87 -3.96
C THR A 208 -55.86 12.33 -3.73
N PRO A 209 -56.43 12.68 -2.56
CA PRO A 209 -56.89 14.05 -2.26
C PRO A 209 -55.73 15.05 -2.21
N ARG A 210 -56.01 16.31 -2.61
CA ARG A 210 -55.02 17.40 -2.77
C ARG A 210 -54.17 17.70 -1.52
N VAL A 211 -54.63 17.31 -0.33
CA VAL A 211 -53.93 17.55 0.95
C VAL A 211 -52.62 16.75 1.07
N PHE A 212 -52.52 15.57 0.45
CA PHE A 212 -51.30 14.76 0.47
C PHE A 212 -50.20 15.23 -0.50
N LYS A 213 -50.51 16.14 -1.44
CA LYS A 213 -49.55 16.63 -2.44
C LYS A 213 -48.67 17.78 -1.94
N ALA A 214 -49.04 18.43 -0.83
CA ALA A 214 -48.28 19.55 -0.25
C ALA A 214 -47.44 19.15 0.99
N GLY A 215 -47.84 18.12 1.75
CA GLY A 215 -47.09 17.67 2.94
C GLY A 215 -45.81 16.88 2.64
N VAL A 216 -45.83 16.05 1.59
CA VAL A 216 -44.66 15.26 1.16
C VAL A 216 -43.47 16.14 0.73
N PRO A 217 -43.61 17.19 -0.10
CA PRO A 217 -42.47 18.04 -0.46
C PRO A 217 -41.94 18.86 0.72
N ALA A 218 -42.77 19.24 1.71
CA ALA A 218 -42.32 19.95 2.91
C ALA A 218 -41.53 19.04 3.88
N LEU A 219 -41.96 17.79 4.06
CA LEU A 219 -41.23 16.77 4.82
C LEU A 219 -39.92 16.35 4.12
N VAL A 220 -39.93 16.27 2.79
CA VAL A 220 -38.72 16.02 2.00
C VAL A 220 -37.77 17.22 2.04
N ALA A 221 -38.26 18.47 1.98
CA ALA A 221 -37.43 19.67 2.11
C ALA A 221 -36.82 19.82 3.52
N ALA A 222 -37.59 19.55 4.58
CA ALA A 222 -37.10 19.53 5.96
C ALA A 222 -36.11 18.37 6.22
N GLY A 223 -36.33 17.21 5.60
CA GLY A 223 -35.40 16.07 5.63
C GLY A 223 -34.12 16.32 4.84
N LEU A 224 -34.16 17.08 3.75
CA LEU A 224 -32.99 17.44 2.94
C LEU A 224 -32.12 18.53 3.60
N SER A 225 -32.69 19.43 4.40
CA SER A 225 -31.90 20.34 5.26
C SER A 225 -31.26 19.65 6.46
N ALA A 226 -31.66 18.42 6.76
CA ALA A 226 -31.11 17.59 7.84
C ALA A 226 -30.10 16.55 7.36
N CYS A 227 -29.80 16.47 6.05
CA CYS A 227 -28.77 15.55 5.55
C CYS A 227 -27.43 15.84 6.22
N VAL A 228 -26.89 14.83 6.91
CA VAL A 228 -25.60 14.89 7.58
C VAL A 228 -24.52 15.30 6.56
N ASN A 229 -23.92 16.47 6.75
CA ASN A 229 -22.82 16.97 5.93
C ASN A 229 -21.53 16.94 6.75
N TYR A 230 -20.40 16.65 6.10
CA TYR A 230 -19.07 16.70 6.71
C TYR A 230 -18.39 18.08 6.61
N ALA A 231 -19.09 19.10 6.09
CA ALA A 231 -18.55 20.47 6.02
C ALA A 231 -18.01 20.96 7.37
N GLY A 232 -16.87 21.66 7.30
CA GLY A 232 -16.13 22.15 8.45
C GLY A 232 -15.29 21.11 9.18
N ILE A 233 -15.19 19.87 8.67
CA ILE A 233 -14.30 18.83 9.21
C ILE A 233 -13.14 18.64 8.23
N HIS A 234 -11.95 19.07 8.64
CA HIS A 234 -10.69 18.89 7.93
C HIS A 234 -9.54 18.72 8.94
N GLY A 235 -8.41 18.22 8.46
CA GLY A 235 -7.13 18.25 9.15
C GLY A 235 -6.20 19.20 8.42
N ASP A 236 -5.36 19.91 9.17
CA ASP A 236 -4.45 20.93 8.65
C ASP A 236 -3.01 20.41 8.55
N ALA A 237 -2.76 19.17 8.99
CA ALA A 237 -1.43 18.59 8.97
C ALA A 237 -0.94 18.33 7.54
N ALA A 238 0.31 18.67 7.29
CA ALA A 238 1.02 18.40 6.05
C ALA A 238 2.34 17.70 6.34
N MET A 239 2.70 16.70 5.51
CA MET A 239 4.00 16.07 5.58
C MET A 239 5.10 17.09 5.28
N ALA A 240 6.13 17.12 6.12
CA ALA A 240 7.27 17.99 5.98
C ALA A 240 8.07 17.67 4.71
N ASP A 241 8.39 18.69 3.91
CA ASP A 241 9.46 18.61 2.90
C ASP A 241 10.81 18.57 3.63
N PRO A 242 11.67 17.55 3.40
CA PRO A 242 12.99 17.48 4.01
C PRO A 242 13.88 18.70 3.78
N ARG A 243 13.69 19.43 2.68
CA ARG A 243 14.51 20.61 2.33
C ARG A 243 14.24 21.82 3.21
N GLN A 244 13.14 21.82 3.98
CA GLN A 244 12.83 22.94 4.87
C GLN A 244 13.68 22.93 6.15
N TYR A 245 14.29 21.79 6.50
CA TYR A 245 15.17 21.69 7.66
C TYR A 245 16.54 22.29 7.34
N LEU A 246 17.06 23.12 8.25
CA LEU A 246 18.38 23.73 8.12
C LEU A 246 19.46 22.70 8.47
N THR A 247 20.12 22.13 7.46
CA THR A 247 21.12 21.07 7.63
C THR A 247 22.47 21.37 7.00
N GLN A 248 22.64 22.51 6.33
CA GLN A 248 23.81 22.77 5.48
C GLN A 248 25.14 22.82 6.26
N GLN A 249 25.10 23.24 7.53
CA GLN A 249 26.29 23.30 8.39
C GLN A 249 26.62 21.93 9.03
N SER A 250 25.59 21.20 9.45
CA SER A 250 25.74 19.91 10.15
C SER A 250 25.92 18.73 9.20
N LEU A 251 25.36 18.81 7.99
CA LEU A 251 25.37 17.79 6.94
C LEU A 251 25.85 18.41 5.61
N PRO A 252 27.16 18.74 5.51
CA PRO A 252 27.72 19.31 4.29
C PRO A 252 27.74 18.28 3.15
N PHE A 253 27.80 18.79 1.91
CA PHE A 253 27.96 17.98 0.70
C PHE A 253 29.43 17.59 0.53
N GLU A 254 29.72 16.28 0.52
CA GLU A 254 31.09 15.74 0.52
C GLU A 254 31.34 14.73 -0.59
N GLN A 255 30.40 14.58 -1.55
CA GLN A 255 30.48 13.62 -2.65
C GLN A 255 30.71 12.17 -2.16
N GLY A 256 30.15 11.83 -1.01
CA GLY A 256 30.17 10.48 -0.45
C GLY A 256 29.25 9.51 -1.18
N HIS A 257 29.39 8.23 -0.87
CA HIS A 257 28.55 7.17 -1.43
C HIS A 257 27.53 6.71 -0.41
N TRP A 258 26.32 6.40 -0.88
CA TRP A 258 25.33 5.71 -0.05
C TRP A 258 25.84 4.31 0.30
N PRO A 259 25.55 3.79 1.52
CA PRO A 259 25.93 2.43 1.88
C PRO A 259 25.29 1.42 0.93
N THR A 260 25.99 0.33 0.64
CA THR A 260 25.44 -0.84 -0.06
C THR A 260 24.70 -1.73 0.93
N VAL A 261 23.96 -2.74 0.43
CA VAL A 261 23.28 -3.73 1.29
C VAL A 261 24.28 -4.50 2.15
N ASP A 262 25.48 -4.74 1.62
CA ASP A 262 26.60 -5.41 2.30
C ASP A 262 27.56 -4.41 2.96
N TRP A 263 27.05 -3.30 3.51
CA TRP A 263 27.86 -2.23 4.11
C TRP A 263 28.87 -2.71 5.18
N ALA A 264 28.64 -3.87 5.80
CA ALA A 264 29.56 -4.45 6.77
C ALA A 264 30.88 -4.95 6.16
N ASP A 265 30.90 -5.22 4.83
CA ASP A 265 32.08 -5.70 4.11
C ASP A 265 33.24 -4.69 4.14
N GLN A 266 32.96 -3.39 4.36
CA GLN A 266 33.98 -2.34 4.50
C GLN A 266 34.99 -2.61 5.63
N PHE A 267 34.63 -3.43 6.62
CA PHE A 267 35.53 -3.76 7.73
C PHE A 267 36.43 -4.97 7.45
N GLY A 268 36.26 -5.66 6.31
CA GLY A 268 37.18 -6.69 5.83
C GLY A 268 37.20 -8.01 6.60
N ASP A 269 36.28 -8.24 7.54
CA ASP A 269 36.21 -9.48 8.32
C ASP A 269 35.18 -10.46 7.72
N GLY A 270 35.67 -11.55 7.14
CA GLY A 270 34.83 -12.58 6.54
C GLY A 270 33.92 -13.30 7.54
N GLN A 271 34.30 -13.38 8.81
CA GLN A 271 33.46 -13.98 9.84
C GLN A 271 32.23 -13.11 10.13
N LEU A 272 32.36 -11.78 10.15
CA LEU A 272 31.21 -10.88 10.30
C LEU A 272 30.18 -11.10 9.19
N LYS A 273 30.65 -11.23 7.94
CA LYS A 273 29.79 -11.52 6.78
C LYS A 273 29.03 -12.83 6.93
N ILE A 274 29.69 -13.89 7.40
CA ILE A 274 29.06 -15.19 7.67
C ILE A 274 27.99 -15.06 8.75
N LEU A 275 28.29 -14.37 9.85
CA LEU A 275 27.35 -14.18 10.97
C LEU A 275 26.10 -13.40 10.52
N VAL A 276 26.28 -12.31 9.77
CA VAL A 276 25.16 -11.57 9.18
C VAL A 276 24.33 -12.45 8.24
N GLY A 277 24.99 -13.20 7.35
CA GLY A 277 24.31 -14.12 6.43
C GLY A 277 23.58 -15.28 7.14
N GLU A 278 24.06 -15.73 8.29
CA GLU A 278 23.36 -16.70 9.14
C GLU A 278 22.10 -16.09 9.75
N ALA A 279 22.21 -14.93 10.39
CA ALA A 279 21.07 -14.23 10.98
C ALA A 279 19.96 -13.90 9.96
N LEU A 280 20.33 -13.45 8.76
CA LEU A 280 19.35 -13.13 7.70
C LEU A 280 18.54 -14.36 7.23
N ARG A 281 19.09 -15.57 7.36
CA ARG A 281 18.42 -16.81 6.97
C ARG A 281 17.54 -17.37 8.08
N SER A 282 18.01 -17.39 9.32
CA SER A 282 17.40 -18.19 10.40
C SER A 282 17.00 -17.42 11.66
N SER A 283 17.07 -16.09 11.69
CA SER A 283 16.69 -15.33 12.89
C SER A 283 15.17 -15.35 13.13
N PRO A 284 14.69 -15.77 14.32
CA PRO A 284 13.27 -15.71 14.68
C PRO A 284 12.68 -14.29 14.64
N THR A 285 13.51 -13.26 14.85
CA THR A 285 13.09 -11.85 14.75
C THR A 285 12.67 -11.49 13.32
N LEU A 286 13.38 -12.03 12.31
CA LEU A 286 12.98 -11.86 10.91
C LEU A 286 11.77 -12.70 10.53
N ASP A 287 11.63 -13.90 11.10
CA ASP A 287 10.44 -14.73 10.87
C ASP A 287 9.17 -14.06 11.42
N GLN A 288 9.26 -13.38 12.57
CA GLN A 288 8.16 -12.53 13.08
C GLN A 288 7.83 -11.40 12.10
N ALA A 289 8.83 -10.71 11.54
CA ALA A 289 8.61 -9.65 10.56
C ALA A 289 7.96 -10.19 9.27
N ARG A 290 8.43 -11.33 8.74
CA ARG A 290 7.85 -12.03 7.60
C ARG A 290 6.39 -12.42 7.85
N ALA A 291 6.08 -12.94 9.04
CA ALA A 291 4.72 -13.31 9.43
C ALA A 291 3.79 -12.08 9.50
N ARG A 292 4.27 -10.93 10.00
CA ARG A 292 3.50 -9.67 9.99
C ARG A 292 3.19 -9.19 8.58
N VAL A 293 4.15 -9.27 7.65
CA VAL A 293 3.93 -8.96 6.23
C VAL A 293 2.89 -9.91 5.60
N ALA A 294 3.00 -11.21 5.87
CA ALA A 294 2.03 -12.20 5.39
C ALA A 294 0.61 -11.92 5.94
N ALA A 295 0.49 -11.55 7.21
CA ALA A 295 -0.80 -11.15 7.80
C ALA A 295 -1.35 -9.88 7.13
N ALA A 296 -0.53 -8.85 6.92
CA ALA A 296 -0.95 -7.63 6.22
C ALA A 296 -1.40 -7.91 4.77
N GLN A 297 -0.76 -8.87 4.10
CA GLN A 297 -1.18 -9.32 2.77
C GLN A 297 -2.55 -10.01 2.83
N ALA A 298 -2.77 -10.93 3.77
CA ALA A 298 -4.07 -11.59 3.95
C ALA A 298 -5.19 -10.57 4.26
N TYR A 299 -4.89 -9.52 5.04
CA TYR A 299 -5.84 -8.42 5.27
C TYR A 299 -6.14 -7.60 4.00
N SER A 300 -5.14 -7.40 3.12
CA SER A 300 -5.37 -6.78 1.81
C SER A 300 -6.24 -7.64 0.90
N GLU A 301 -6.05 -8.97 0.93
CA GLU A 301 -6.89 -9.92 0.20
C GLU A 301 -8.33 -9.93 0.72
N SER A 302 -8.52 -9.86 2.05
CA SER A 302 -9.83 -9.72 2.69
C SER A 302 -10.52 -8.40 2.30
N ALA A 303 -9.80 -7.27 2.34
CA ALA A 303 -10.32 -5.98 1.88
C ALA A 303 -10.72 -6.02 0.39
N ARG A 304 -9.94 -6.72 -0.44
CA ARG A 304 -10.25 -6.94 -1.85
C ARG A 304 -11.51 -7.79 -2.03
N ALA A 305 -11.68 -8.84 -1.23
CA ALA A 305 -12.90 -9.66 -1.25
C ALA A 305 -14.15 -8.83 -0.94
N GLY A 306 -14.04 -7.82 -0.07
CA GLY A 306 -15.11 -6.85 0.20
C GLY A 306 -15.56 -6.01 -1.00
N THR A 307 -14.78 -5.96 -2.09
CA THR A 307 -15.15 -5.29 -3.35
C THR A 307 -15.88 -6.20 -4.35
N MET A 308 -16.06 -7.48 -4.00
CA MET A 308 -16.62 -8.50 -4.89
C MET A 308 -18.02 -8.96 -4.42
N PRO A 309 -18.85 -9.51 -5.32
CA PRO A 309 -20.10 -10.14 -4.93
C PRO A 309 -19.85 -11.32 -3.98
N ARG A 310 -20.68 -11.44 -2.94
CA ARG A 310 -20.70 -12.58 -2.02
C ARG A 310 -21.83 -13.52 -2.38
N VAL A 311 -21.61 -14.82 -2.27
CA VAL A 311 -22.64 -15.85 -2.42
C VAL A 311 -22.59 -16.74 -1.20
N ASP A 312 -23.72 -16.87 -0.51
CA ASP A 312 -23.87 -17.65 0.71
C ASP A 312 -24.99 -18.67 0.54
N ALA A 313 -24.81 -19.84 1.14
CA ALA A 313 -25.87 -20.82 1.31
C ALA A 313 -26.23 -20.93 2.79
N SER A 314 -27.52 -20.87 3.12
CA SER A 314 -28.01 -21.04 4.47
C SER A 314 -29.14 -22.06 4.51
N TYR A 315 -29.21 -22.79 5.62
CA TYR A 315 -30.27 -23.75 5.89
C TYR A 315 -30.71 -23.59 7.34
N ALA A 316 -32.02 -23.47 7.55
CA ALA A 316 -32.63 -23.35 8.87
C ALA A 316 -33.80 -24.32 9.00
N LEU A 317 -33.85 -25.00 10.15
CA LEU A 317 -34.96 -25.85 10.56
C LEU A 317 -35.55 -25.26 11.84
N THR A 318 -36.71 -24.64 11.72
CA THR A 318 -37.36 -23.93 12.84
C THR A 318 -38.65 -24.61 13.20
N ARG A 319 -38.77 -25.09 14.45
CA ARG A 319 -40.05 -25.56 14.99
C ARG A 319 -40.70 -24.45 15.80
N GLN A 320 -41.86 -23.98 15.35
CA GLN A 320 -42.56 -22.87 15.97
C GLN A 320 -44.07 -23.07 15.90
N GLN A 321 -44.79 -22.43 16.83
CA GLN A 321 -46.24 -22.37 16.79
C GLN A 321 -46.67 -21.13 16.02
N PHE A 322 -47.45 -21.32 14.96
CA PHE A 322 -48.01 -20.19 14.21
C PHE A 322 -49.28 -19.70 14.89
N SER A 323 -49.43 -18.39 15.04
CA SER A 323 -50.68 -17.81 15.58
C SER A 323 -51.87 -18.12 14.67
N GLY A 324 -53.00 -18.48 15.27
CA GLY A 324 -54.24 -18.74 14.54
C GLY A 324 -54.91 -17.49 13.94
N THR A 325 -54.44 -16.30 14.31
CA THR A 325 -54.97 -15.01 13.85
C THR A 325 -54.00 -14.25 12.92
N ALA A 326 -52.85 -14.85 12.59
CA ALA A 326 -51.84 -14.24 11.71
C ALA A 326 -52.08 -14.56 10.22
N LEU A 327 -51.14 -14.14 9.37
CA LEU A 327 -51.18 -14.32 7.90
C LEU A 327 -51.23 -15.79 7.44
N VAL A 328 -50.85 -16.75 8.30
CA VAL A 328 -50.82 -18.18 7.99
C VAL A 328 -52.21 -18.79 8.21
N PRO A 329 -52.92 -19.21 7.15
CA PRO A 329 -54.28 -19.71 7.28
C PRO A 329 -54.34 -21.09 7.94
N PRO A 330 -55.47 -21.47 8.57
CA PRO A 330 -55.76 -22.86 8.92
C PRO A 330 -55.61 -23.80 7.71
N PRO A 331 -55.15 -25.06 7.89
CA PRO A 331 -54.92 -25.75 9.16
C PRO A 331 -53.55 -25.47 9.82
N TYR A 332 -52.71 -24.63 9.23
CA TYR A 332 -51.36 -24.34 9.74
C TYR A 332 -51.37 -23.30 10.86
N GLY A 333 -52.22 -22.26 10.76
CA GLY A 333 -52.44 -21.30 11.84
C GLY A 333 -53.02 -21.96 13.10
N GLY A 334 -52.47 -21.64 14.27
CA GLY A 334 -52.87 -22.21 15.56
C GLY A 334 -52.14 -23.50 15.95
N SER A 335 -51.26 -24.03 15.08
CA SER A 335 -50.61 -25.32 15.26
C SER A 335 -49.08 -25.22 15.31
N TRP A 336 -48.44 -26.26 15.86
CA TRP A 336 -46.99 -26.43 15.80
C TRP A 336 -46.57 -26.89 14.42
N GLN A 337 -45.67 -26.15 13.78
CA GLN A 337 -45.12 -26.47 12.47
C GLN A 337 -43.60 -26.53 12.53
N THR A 338 -43.02 -27.39 11.70
CA THR A 338 -41.58 -27.44 11.46
C THR A 338 -41.32 -26.85 10.08
N GLU A 339 -40.80 -25.63 10.06
CA GLU A 339 -40.44 -24.90 8.87
C GLU A 339 -39.02 -25.27 8.44
N ASN A 340 -38.87 -25.57 7.15
CA ASN A 340 -37.62 -25.92 6.52
C ASN A 340 -37.29 -24.88 5.45
N ARG A 341 -36.20 -24.13 5.64
CA ARG A 341 -35.80 -23.01 4.78
C ARG A 341 -34.37 -23.20 4.33
N GLY A 342 -34.17 -23.43 3.04
CA GLY A 342 -32.86 -23.45 2.40
C GLY A 342 -32.74 -22.31 1.40
N ILE A 343 -31.75 -21.44 1.55
CA ILE A 343 -31.56 -20.25 0.70
C ILE A 343 -30.14 -20.22 0.15
N LEU A 344 -30.03 -19.98 -1.15
CA LEU A 344 -28.80 -19.52 -1.80
C LEU A 344 -28.96 -18.02 -2.09
N GLY A 345 -28.20 -17.20 -1.38
CA GLY A 345 -28.22 -15.74 -1.51
C GLY A 345 -26.95 -15.22 -2.18
N ALA A 346 -27.09 -14.17 -2.97
CA ALA A 346 -25.99 -13.39 -3.51
C ALA A 346 -26.19 -11.91 -3.13
N SER A 347 -25.12 -11.24 -2.70
CA SER A 347 -25.13 -9.81 -2.39
C SER A 347 -23.96 -9.10 -3.04
N TYR A 348 -24.18 -7.86 -3.48
CA TYR A 348 -23.14 -7.03 -4.07
C TYR A 348 -23.40 -5.56 -3.78
N GLU A 349 -22.49 -4.94 -3.02
CA GLU A 349 -22.52 -3.52 -2.73
C GLU A 349 -22.00 -2.73 -3.94
N LEU A 350 -22.85 -1.84 -4.47
CA LEU A 350 -22.45 -0.91 -5.52
C LEU A 350 -21.60 0.19 -4.89
N ASP A 351 -20.28 0.05 -4.99
CA ASP A 351 -19.32 1.02 -4.47
C ASP A 351 -19.26 2.31 -5.32
N LEU A 352 -20.37 3.05 -5.37
CA LEU A 352 -20.52 4.27 -6.18
C LEU A 352 -19.59 5.38 -5.68
N TRP A 353 -19.47 5.50 -4.36
CA TRP A 353 -18.72 6.57 -3.68
C TRP A 353 -17.26 6.19 -3.39
N GLY A 354 -16.89 4.92 -3.59
CA GLY A 354 -15.52 4.46 -3.42
C GLY A 354 -15.19 3.96 -2.01
N LYS A 355 -16.15 3.84 -1.08
CA LYS A 355 -15.96 3.32 0.27
C LYS A 355 -15.09 2.07 0.31
N LYS A 356 -15.49 1.00 -0.40
CA LYS A 356 -14.75 -0.28 -0.41
C LYS A 356 -13.42 -0.19 -1.16
N ARG A 357 -13.36 0.63 -2.22
CA ARG A 357 -12.11 0.88 -2.94
C ARG A 357 -11.09 1.64 -2.11
N GLU A 358 -11.50 2.63 -1.33
CA GLU A 358 -10.62 3.37 -0.43
C GLU A 358 -10.19 2.48 0.75
N ALA A 359 -11.07 1.64 1.30
CA ALA A 359 -10.71 0.62 2.30
C ALA A 359 -9.63 -0.35 1.78
N LEU A 360 -9.76 -0.81 0.52
CA LEU A 360 -8.75 -1.63 -0.13
C LEU A 360 -7.43 -0.89 -0.30
N LYS A 361 -7.44 0.37 -0.76
CA LYS A 361 -6.22 1.18 -0.88
C LYS A 361 -5.55 1.38 0.48
N ALA A 362 -6.30 1.67 1.53
CA ALA A 362 -5.79 1.77 2.88
C ALA A 362 -5.09 0.48 3.32
N SER A 363 -5.70 -0.68 3.05
CA SER A 363 -5.11 -1.99 3.38
C SER A 363 -3.82 -2.27 2.59
N VAL A 364 -3.79 -1.93 1.30
CA VAL A 364 -2.59 -2.03 0.46
C VAL A 364 -1.47 -1.14 0.96
N SER A 365 -1.76 0.10 1.38
CA SER A 365 -0.76 1.00 1.95
C SER A 365 -0.22 0.49 3.29
N ARG A 366 -1.07 -0.13 4.14
CA ARG A 366 -0.62 -0.84 5.35
C ARG A 366 0.29 -2.04 5.04
N LEU A 367 0.04 -2.77 3.95
CA LEU A 367 0.95 -3.82 3.49
C LEU A 367 2.32 -3.25 3.07
N GLN A 368 2.36 -2.12 2.38
CA GLN A 368 3.64 -1.47 2.05
C GLN A 368 4.38 -0.96 3.29
N ALA A 369 3.65 -0.37 4.25
CA ALA A 369 4.21 0.01 5.54
C ALA A 369 4.85 -1.21 6.25
N SER A 370 4.11 -2.33 6.34
CA SER A 370 4.61 -3.56 6.95
C SER A 370 5.84 -4.14 6.25
N ARG A 371 5.99 -3.96 4.93
CA ARG A 371 7.19 -4.37 4.18
C ARG A 371 8.38 -3.49 4.52
N ALA A 372 8.18 -2.17 4.60
CA ALA A 372 9.22 -1.25 5.00
C ALA A 372 9.64 -1.46 6.47
N ASP A 373 8.70 -1.78 7.36
CA ASP A 373 9.00 -2.18 8.74
C ASP A 373 9.86 -3.45 8.80
N ALA A 374 9.60 -4.43 7.94
CA ALA A 374 10.43 -5.63 7.86
C ALA A 374 11.89 -5.32 7.46
N GLU A 375 12.09 -4.35 6.58
CA GLU A 375 13.43 -3.84 6.23
C GLU A 375 14.08 -3.05 7.38
N ALA A 376 13.31 -2.30 8.18
CA ALA A 376 13.81 -1.67 9.39
C ALA A 376 14.28 -2.70 10.43
N VAL A 377 13.52 -3.80 10.59
CA VAL A 377 13.92 -4.93 11.45
C VAL A 377 15.20 -5.59 10.94
N ARG A 378 15.30 -5.82 9.63
CA ARG A 378 16.51 -6.35 8.98
C ARG A 378 17.72 -5.47 9.27
N LEU A 379 17.58 -4.16 9.02
CA LEU A 379 18.65 -3.19 9.29
C LEU A 379 19.06 -3.22 10.76
N THR A 380 18.10 -3.12 11.68
CA THR A 380 18.34 -3.14 13.13
C THR A 380 19.09 -4.40 13.56
N LEU A 381 18.72 -5.57 13.04
CA LEU A 381 19.37 -6.84 13.34
C LEU A 381 20.82 -6.85 12.84
N THR A 382 21.05 -6.48 11.57
CA THR A 382 22.41 -6.45 11.00
C THR A 382 23.32 -5.45 11.71
N THR A 383 22.80 -4.27 12.05
CA THR A 383 23.52 -3.25 12.83
C THR A 383 23.83 -3.76 14.24
N SER A 384 22.88 -4.40 14.92
CA SER A 384 23.11 -4.96 16.26
C SER A 384 24.22 -6.00 16.25
N ILE A 385 24.21 -6.92 15.28
CA ILE A 385 25.27 -7.93 15.13
C ILE A 385 26.64 -7.27 14.92
N ALA A 386 26.74 -6.31 14.01
CA ALA A 386 28.00 -5.62 13.73
C ALA A 386 28.53 -4.84 14.95
N ARG A 387 27.66 -4.17 15.72
CA ARG A 387 28.05 -3.44 16.93
C ARG A 387 28.51 -4.38 18.04
N THR A 388 27.77 -5.47 18.30
CA THR A 388 28.18 -6.50 19.29
C THR A 388 29.46 -7.21 18.85
N TYR A 389 29.67 -7.41 17.55
CA TYR A 389 30.92 -7.96 17.01
C TYR A 389 32.11 -7.00 17.18
N ASN A 390 31.89 -5.69 17.01
CA ASN A 390 32.90 -4.67 17.32
C ASN A 390 33.20 -4.59 18.83
N GLN A 391 32.19 -4.78 19.69
CA GLN A 391 32.38 -4.92 21.14
C GLN A 391 33.23 -6.15 21.49
N LEU A 392 33.00 -7.28 20.83
CA LEU A 392 33.85 -8.46 20.98
C LEU A 392 35.30 -8.16 20.59
N ALA A 393 35.51 -7.44 19.49
CA ALA A 393 36.85 -7.02 19.04
C ALA A 393 37.54 -6.11 20.08
N TRP A 394 36.78 -5.17 20.67
CA TRP A 394 37.26 -4.29 21.73
C TRP A 394 37.68 -5.07 22.98
N LEU A 395 36.88 -6.05 23.42
CA LEU A 395 37.21 -6.89 24.58
C LEU A 395 38.49 -7.71 24.37
N TYR A 396 38.70 -8.26 23.17
CA TYR A 396 39.97 -8.93 22.84
C TYR A 396 41.16 -7.96 22.86
N LEU A 397 40.99 -6.72 22.39
CA LEU A 397 42.04 -5.71 22.46
C LEU A 397 42.38 -5.33 23.91
N LEU A 398 41.37 -5.17 24.77
CA LEU A 398 41.60 -4.94 26.20
C LEU A 398 42.27 -6.13 26.89
N ARG A 399 41.91 -7.35 26.50
CA ARG A 399 42.54 -8.58 26.99
C ARG A 399 44.01 -8.63 26.63
N ASP A 400 44.37 -8.28 25.39
CA ASP A 400 45.77 -8.22 24.96
C ASP A 400 46.57 -7.18 25.76
N ILE A 401 45.99 -6.00 26.00
CA ILE A 401 46.61 -4.95 26.83
C ILE A 401 46.77 -5.44 28.28
N ALA A 402 45.76 -6.12 28.85
CA ALA A 402 45.84 -6.71 30.18
C ALA A 402 46.91 -7.82 30.27
N GLN A 403 47.08 -8.61 29.21
CA GLN A 403 48.12 -9.64 29.14
C GLN A 403 49.52 -9.02 29.11
N GLN A 404 49.72 -7.93 28.35
CA GLN A 404 50.98 -7.18 28.35
C GLN A 404 51.28 -6.55 29.72
N GLU A 405 50.24 -6.08 30.42
CA GLU A 405 50.36 -5.54 31.77
C GLU A 405 50.80 -6.61 32.78
N ILE A 406 50.24 -7.82 32.70
CA ILE A 406 50.67 -8.95 33.53
C ILE A 406 52.15 -9.26 33.30
N ALA A 407 52.60 -9.32 32.05
CA ALA A 407 54.00 -9.57 31.72
C ALA A 407 54.94 -8.49 32.26
N ARG A 408 54.54 -7.20 32.19
CA ARG A 408 55.28 -6.08 32.79
C ARG A 408 55.34 -6.18 34.32
N ARG A 409 54.22 -6.47 34.98
CA ARG A 409 54.18 -6.63 36.45
C ARG A 409 55.00 -7.82 36.93
N GLU A 410 55.03 -8.93 36.20
CA GLU A 410 55.91 -10.07 36.48
C GLU A 410 57.40 -9.71 36.33
N GLN A 411 57.74 -8.79 35.42
CA GLN A 411 59.10 -8.27 35.33
C GLN A 411 59.45 -7.37 36.52
N ILE A 412 58.54 -6.50 36.95
CA ILE A 412 58.75 -5.64 38.13
C ILE A 412 58.93 -6.49 39.37
N GLU A 413 58.09 -7.51 39.60
CA GLU A 413 58.21 -8.41 40.75
C GLU A 413 59.58 -9.11 40.79
N ARG A 414 60.08 -9.61 39.64
CA ARG A 414 61.44 -10.19 39.53
C ARG A 414 62.54 -9.19 39.86
N ILE A 415 62.42 -7.94 39.40
CA ILE A 415 63.40 -6.89 39.68
C ILE A 415 63.38 -6.56 41.19
N THR A 416 62.21 -6.39 41.77
CA THR A 416 62.03 -6.14 43.22
C THR A 416 62.60 -7.29 44.05
N ALA A 417 62.37 -8.55 43.66
CA ALA A 417 62.94 -9.70 44.35
C ALA A 417 64.48 -9.70 44.33
N GLY A 418 65.09 -9.36 43.19
CA GLY A 418 66.55 -9.21 43.08
C GLY A 418 67.09 -8.07 43.94
N ARG A 419 66.39 -6.92 43.98
CA ARG A 419 66.78 -5.76 44.78
C ARG A 419 66.71 -6.02 46.29
N ILE A 420 65.71 -6.78 46.74
CA ILE A 420 65.61 -7.24 48.14
C ILE A 420 66.78 -8.16 48.49
N ALA A 421 67.16 -9.07 47.58
CA ALA A 421 68.31 -9.95 47.80
C ALA A 421 69.63 -9.18 47.93
N THR A 422 69.73 -7.98 47.34
CA THR A 422 70.87 -7.06 47.47
C THR A 422 70.68 -5.99 48.56
N GLY A 423 69.59 -6.03 49.34
CA GLY A 423 69.32 -5.08 50.43
C GLY A 423 68.92 -3.66 49.98
N LEU A 424 68.48 -3.48 48.73
CA LEU A 424 68.13 -2.17 48.14
C LEU A 424 66.64 -1.81 48.28
N ASP A 425 65.77 -2.79 48.50
CA ASP A 425 64.32 -2.62 48.69
C ASP A 425 63.84 -3.47 49.89
N THR A 426 62.59 -3.31 50.33
CA THR A 426 62.01 -4.00 51.49
C THR A 426 60.90 -4.98 51.10
N GLN A 427 60.39 -5.72 52.09
CA GLN A 427 59.24 -6.62 51.89
C GLN A 427 57.96 -5.85 51.46
N VAL A 428 57.85 -4.55 51.76
CA VAL A 428 56.71 -3.72 51.35
C VAL A 428 56.60 -3.64 49.84
N GLU A 429 57.72 -3.40 49.14
CA GLU A 429 57.76 -3.37 47.68
C GLU A 429 57.38 -4.73 47.07
N ARG A 430 57.77 -5.83 47.72
CA ARG A 430 57.43 -7.19 47.27
C ARG A 430 55.93 -7.46 47.36
N GLU A 431 55.32 -7.16 48.50
CA GLU A 431 53.88 -7.38 48.68
C GLU A 431 53.05 -6.45 47.80
N THR A 432 53.52 -5.22 47.57
CA THR A 432 52.90 -4.28 46.62
C THR A 432 52.92 -4.83 45.18
N ALA A 433 54.07 -5.35 44.72
CA ALA A 433 54.17 -5.98 43.40
C ALA A 433 53.26 -7.21 43.27
N ARG A 434 53.20 -8.06 44.30
CA ARG A 434 52.33 -9.25 44.34
C ARG A 434 50.85 -8.87 44.27
N ALA A 435 50.42 -7.91 45.08
CA ALA A 435 49.04 -7.42 45.08
C ALA A 435 48.65 -6.86 43.70
N ASN A 436 49.52 -6.04 43.09
CA ASN A 436 49.28 -5.49 41.76
C ASN A 436 49.19 -6.58 40.69
N LEU A 437 50.07 -7.58 40.71
CA LEU A 437 50.00 -8.71 39.77
C LEU A 437 48.70 -9.50 39.92
N ALA A 438 48.27 -9.77 41.16
CA ALA A 438 47.01 -10.46 41.42
C ALA A 438 45.79 -9.68 40.89
N THR A 439 45.77 -8.35 41.08
CA THR A 439 44.72 -7.47 40.54
C THR A 439 44.66 -7.54 39.00
N SER A 440 45.80 -7.47 38.31
CA SER A 440 45.80 -7.57 36.83
C SER A 440 45.32 -8.93 36.33
N ARG A 441 45.68 -10.01 37.03
CA ARG A 441 45.19 -11.36 36.72
C ARG A 441 43.67 -11.46 36.90
N ALA A 442 43.12 -10.86 37.95
CA ALA A 442 41.67 -10.79 38.16
C ALA A 442 40.96 -10.01 37.03
N THR A 443 41.51 -8.87 36.60
CA THR A 443 40.98 -8.11 35.46
C THR A 443 40.96 -8.93 34.16
N MET A 444 42.03 -9.69 33.88
CA MET A 444 42.07 -10.56 32.71
C MET A 444 40.97 -11.63 32.76
N LYS A 445 40.72 -12.25 33.93
CA LYS A 445 39.62 -13.22 34.10
C LYS A 445 38.24 -12.61 33.93
N SER A 446 38.05 -11.35 34.36
CA SER A 446 36.82 -10.62 34.09
C SER A 446 36.61 -10.38 32.59
N LEU A 447 37.66 -10.00 31.86
CA LEU A 447 37.60 -9.83 30.41
C LEU A 447 37.31 -11.15 29.68
N ASP A 448 37.92 -12.26 30.10
CA ASP A 448 37.62 -13.60 29.56
C ASP A 448 36.12 -13.94 29.72
N GLY A 449 35.53 -13.61 30.87
CA GLY A 449 34.09 -13.76 31.12
C GLY A 449 33.23 -12.89 30.21
N GLN A 450 33.58 -11.62 30.02
CA GLN A 450 32.86 -10.69 29.13
C GLN A 450 32.93 -11.10 27.66
N ILE A 451 34.08 -11.63 27.22
CA ILE A 451 34.24 -12.20 25.88
C ILE A 451 33.27 -13.36 25.70
N LEU A 452 33.16 -14.25 26.69
CA LEU A 452 32.25 -15.39 26.63
C LEU A 452 30.78 -14.96 26.55
N THR A 453 30.34 -14.01 27.39
CA THR A 453 28.95 -13.53 27.38
C THR A 453 28.62 -12.79 26.08
N THR A 454 29.54 -11.97 25.56
CA THR A 454 29.36 -11.27 24.27
C THR A 454 29.20 -12.26 23.11
N ARG A 455 29.92 -13.40 23.15
CA ARG A 455 29.76 -14.48 22.15
C ARG A 455 28.37 -15.12 22.24
N TYR A 456 27.83 -15.30 23.43
CA TYR A 456 26.45 -15.78 23.62
C TYR A 456 25.41 -14.76 23.13
N GLU A 457 25.65 -13.46 23.35
CA GLU A 457 24.78 -12.39 22.84
C GLU A 457 24.73 -12.40 21.31
N ILE A 458 25.88 -12.55 20.63
CA ILE A 458 25.90 -12.68 19.16
C ILE A 458 25.10 -13.93 18.76
N ALA A 459 25.33 -15.09 19.38
CA ALA A 459 24.58 -16.31 19.07
C ALA A 459 23.06 -16.13 19.23
N ALA A 460 22.62 -15.42 20.26
CA ALA A 460 21.21 -15.09 20.46
C ALA A 460 20.65 -14.20 19.34
N LEU A 461 21.42 -13.21 18.86
CA LEU A 461 21.03 -12.39 17.69
C LEU A 461 20.91 -13.23 16.41
N LEU A 462 21.74 -14.26 16.24
CA LEU A 462 21.62 -15.21 15.13
C LEU A 462 20.36 -16.09 15.22
N GLY A 463 19.71 -16.15 16.39
CA GLY A 463 18.65 -17.11 16.70
C GLY A 463 19.18 -18.50 17.06
N ALA A 464 20.46 -18.61 17.42
CA ALA A 464 21.12 -19.87 17.76
C ALA A 464 21.32 -20.03 19.28
N GLY A 465 21.61 -21.27 19.71
CA GLY A 465 21.96 -21.56 21.10
C GLY A 465 23.38 -21.06 21.49
N PRO A 466 23.70 -21.01 22.79
CA PRO A 466 24.97 -20.44 23.29
C PRO A 466 26.22 -21.14 22.75
N ASP A 467 26.16 -22.44 22.44
CA ASP A 467 27.28 -23.21 21.88
C ASP A 467 27.70 -22.71 20.49
N ARG A 468 26.78 -22.13 19.71
CA ARG A 468 27.15 -21.45 18.46
C ARG A 468 28.06 -20.26 18.72
N GLY A 469 27.87 -19.58 19.86
CA GLY A 469 28.74 -18.51 20.36
C GLY A 469 30.15 -19.00 20.65
N LEU A 470 30.30 -20.23 21.17
CA LEU A 470 31.60 -20.86 21.41
C LEU A 470 32.40 -21.16 20.13
N GLN A 471 31.76 -21.08 18.96
CA GLN A 471 32.41 -21.22 17.65
C GLN A 471 32.79 -19.86 17.04
N ILE A 472 32.36 -18.74 17.63
CA ILE A 472 32.71 -17.40 17.14
C ILE A 472 34.15 -17.11 17.55
N GLU A 473 35.05 -16.97 16.58
CA GLU A 473 36.46 -16.71 16.79
C GLU A 473 36.74 -15.23 17.08
N ARG A 474 37.99 -14.93 17.42
CA ARG A 474 38.46 -13.56 17.64
C ARG A 474 38.24 -12.70 16.37
N PRO A 475 37.59 -11.52 16.49
CA PRO A 475 37.43 -10.62 15.35
C PRO A 475 38.74 -10.04 14.81
N VAL A 476 38.77 -9.82 13.50
CA VAL A 476 39.88 -9.22 12.73
C VAL A 476 39.34 -8.07 11.88
N LEU A 477 38.67 -7.11 12.53
CA LEU A 477 38.08 -5.94 11.87
C LEU A 477 39.15 -4.90 11.49
N GLY A 478 39.14 -4.48 10.22
CA GLY A 478 39.90 -3.35 9.68
C GLY A 478 39.34 -1.98 10.12
N THR A 479 40.00 -0.89 9.72
CA THR A 479 39.60 0.48 10.11
C THR A 479 38.33 0.99 9.45
N GLY A 480 37.82 0.30 8.42
CA GLY A 480 36.73 0.77 7.57
C GLY A 480 37.20 1.83 6.57
N ASP A 481 36.29 2.21 5.67
CA ASP A 481 36.53 3.22 4.65
C ASP A 481 36.52 4.66 5.23
N ASP A 482 37.01 5.61 4.43
CA ASP A 482 36.89 7.03 4.73
C ASP A 482 35.41 7.45 4.76
N VAL A 483 35.04 8.25 5.76
CA VAL A 483 33.64 8.62 6.01
C VAL A 483 33.33 9.94 5.32
N ARG A 484 32.56 9.89 4.23
CA ARG A 484 32.06 11.06 3.51
C ARG A 484 30.56 10.99 3.33
N LEU A 485 29.88 12.11 3.53
CA LEU A 485 28.43 12.18 3.36
C LEU A 485 28.01 12.26 1.88
N PRO A 486 26.99 11.50 1.46
CA PRO A 486 26.39 11.65 0.13
C PRO A 486 25.79 13.03 -0.11
N ASP A 487 25.73 13.42 -1.38
CA ASP A 487 25.05 14.65 -1.78
C ASP A 487 23.52 14.51 -1.67
N ASN A 488 22.80 15.63 -1.50
CA ASN A 488 21.34 15.69 -1.37
C ASN A 488 20.72 14.81 -0.27
N LEU A 489 21.50 14.51 0.77
CA LEU A 489 21.15 13.60 1.87
C LEU A 489 19.74 13.83 2.46
N PRO A 490 19.29 15.05 2.82
CA PRO A 490 17.98 15.23 3.41
C PRO A 490 16.82 14.76 2.53
N ALA A 491 16.89 15.03 1.21
CA ALA A 491 15.84 14.65 0.28
C ALA A 491 15.83 13.13 0.01
N ASP A 492 17.02 12.55 -0.15
CA ASP A 492 17.17 11.15 -0.52
C ASP A 492 16.86 10.20 0.65
N LEU A 493 17.08 10.62 1.90
CA LEU A 493 16.78 9.84 3.10
C LEU A 493 15.34 9.33 3.14
N VAL A 494 14.38 10.11 2.64
CA VAL A 494 12.96 9.74 2.62
C VAL A 494 12.68 8.46 1.83
N SER A 495 13.56 8.11 0.89
CA SER A 495 13.45 6.90 0.06
C SER A 495 14.43 5.79 0.45
N ARG A 496 15.35 6.07 1.38
CA ARG A 496 16.47 5.18 1.73
C ARG A 496 16.42 4.68 3.16
N ARG A 497 15.65 5.32 4.04
CA ARG A 497 15.42 4.86 5.41
C ARG A 497 14.09 4.11 5.51
N PRO A 498 14.09 2.80 5.87
CA PRO A 498 12.87 2.02 5.90
C PRO A 498 11.82 2.53 6.89
N ASP A 499 12.23 3.08 8.03
CA ASP A 499 11.34 3.65 9.06
C ASP A 499 10.58 4.89 8.55
N ILE A 500 11.25 5.77 7.79
CA ILE A 500 10.59 6.93 7.15
C ILE A 500 9.60 6.46 6.07
N VAL A 501 10.00 5.47 5.28
CA VAL A 501 9.14 4.89 4.24
C VAL A 501 7.90 4.24 4.85
N ALA A 502 8.04 3.50 5.94
CA ALA A 502 6.92 2.92 6.69
C ALA A 502 5.98 3.99 7.24
N ALA A 503 6.52 5.05 7.85
CA ALA A 503 5.72 6.17 8.35
C ALA A 503 4.95 6.87 7.23
N ARG A 504 5.58 7.07 6.06
CA ARG A 504 4.92 7.66 4.87
C ARG A 504 3.77 6.79 4.36
N TRP A 505 3.97 5.48 4.23
CA TRP A 505 2.91 4.54 3.83
C TRP A 505 1.78 4.48 4.85
N SER A 506 2.09 4.68 6.14
CA SER A 506 1.09 4.79 7.20
C SER A 506 0.24 6.05 7.04
N VAL A 507 0.84 7.21 6.73
CA VAL A 507 0.10 8.44 6.41
C VAL A 507 -0.84 8.20 5.21
N ASP A 508 -0.36 7.54 4.16
CA ASP A 508 -1.17 7.23 2.97
C ASP A 508 -2.34 6.29 3.28
N ALA A 509 -2.11 5.27 4.13
CA ALA A 509 -3.18 4.38 4.58
C ALA A 509 -4.29 5.13 5.33
N ILE A 510 -3.92 6.00 6.28
CA ILE A 510 -4.90 6.79 7.05
C ILE A 510 -5.59 7.84 6.16
N ALA A 511 -4.90 8.40 5.17
CA ALA A 511 -5.52 9.29 4.19
C ALA A 511 -6.64 8.60 3.39
N HIS A 512 -6.48 7.30 3.12
CA HIS A 512 -7.53 6.47 2.52
C HIS A 512 -8.66 6.15 3.51
N ASP A 513 -8.37 5.90 4.79
CA ASP A 513 -9.41 5.75 5.83
C ASP A 513 -10.27 7.01 5.99
N VAL A 514 -9.68 8.21 5.88
CA VAL A 514 -10.45 9.48 5.87
C VAL A 514 -11.41 9.55 4.69
N LYS A 515 -10.99 9.07 3.50
CA LYS A 515 -11.86 9.02 2.31
C LYS A 515 -12.95 7.97 2.45
N GLU A 516 -12.65 6.83 3.06
CA GLU A 516 -13.65 5.81 3.41
C GLU A 516 -14.70 6.39 4.37
N ALA A 517 -14.29 7.04 5.45
CA ALA A 517 -15.20 7.67 6.41
C ALA A 517 -16.06 8.78 5.78
N LYS A 518 -15.52 9.55 4.83
CA LYS A 518 -16.31 10.51 4.04
C LYS A 518 -17.37 9.82 3.18
N ALA A 519 -17.09 8.63 2.67
CA ALA A 519 -18.04 7.90 1.85
C ALA A 519 -19.27 7.42 2.66
N GLU A 520 -19.16 7.29 3.99
CA GLU A 520 -20.27 6.86 4.87
C GLU A 520 -21.40 7.89 5.01
N PHE A 521 -21.15 9.14 4.63
CA PHE A 521 -22.19 10.18 4.58
C PHE A 521 -23.13 10.03 3.37
N TYR A 522 -22.81 9.13 2.45
CA TYR A 522 -23.57 8.87 1.23
C TYR A 522 -24.38 7.57 1.32
N PRO A 523 -25.44 7.40 0.51
CA PRO A 523 -26.25 6.20 0.56
C PRO A 523 -25.48 4.97 0.07
N ASP A 524 -25.57 3.88 0.83
CA ASP A 524 -25.09 2.55 0.44
C ASP A 524 -26.19 1.85 -0.38
N ILE A 525 -25.83 1.31 -1.56
CA ILE A 525 -26.75 0.58 -2.43
C ILE A 525 -26.27 -0.87 -2.56
N ASN A 526 -26.99 -1.80 -1.94
CA ASN A 526 -26.69 -3.22 -1.98
C ASN A 526 -27.66 -3.96 -2.92
N LEU A 527 -27.13 -4.67 -3.90
CA LEU A 527 -27.91 -5.55 -4.76
C LEU A 527 -28.01 -6.93 -4.11
N SER A 528 -29.23 -7.35 -3.79
CA SER A 528 -29.48 -8.68 -3.24
C SER A 528 -30.31 -9.52 -4.21
N ALA A 529 -29.94 -10.79 -4.33
CA ALA A 529 -30.72 -11.79 -5.04
C ALA A 529 -30.67 -13.09 -4.22
N ALA A 530 -31.81 -13.73 -4.00
CA ALA A 530 -31.87 -15.00 -3.32
C ALA A 530 -32.83 -15.95 -4.03
N ILE A 531 -32.46 -17.23 -4.04
CA ILE A 531 -33.32 -18.34 -4.49
C ILE A 531 -33.32 -19.40 -3.39
N GLY A 532 -34.44 -20.05 -3.18
CA GLY A 532 -34.53 -21.01 -2.08
C GLY A 532 -35.73 -21.92 -2.14
N LEU A 533 -35.82 -22.75 -1.11
CA LEU A 533 -36.93 -23.62 -0.81
C LEU A 533 -37.44 -23.28 0.59
N ASP A 534 -38.74 -23.15 0.74
CA ASP A 534 -39.42 -22.86 2.00
C ASP A 534 -40.67 -23.74 2.11
N ALA A 535 -40.74 -24.58 3.13
CA ALA A 535 -41.84 -25.52 3.30
C ALA A 535 -42.07 -25.92 4.77
N PHE A 536 -43.34 -26.21 5.10
CA PHE A 536 -43.68 -26.96 6.31
C PHE A 536 -43.45 -28.47 6.10
N GLY A 537 -42.59 -29.05 6.94
CA GLY A 537 -42.21 -30.46 6.90
C GLY A 537 -41.28 -30.82 5.73
N PHE A 538 -40.51 -31.88 5.90
CA PHE A 538 -39.49 -32.29 4.91
C PHE A 538 -40.09 -32.85 3.62
N GLY A 539 -41.25 -33.52 3.70
CA GLY A 539 -41.87 -34.21 2.56
C GLY A 539 -42.28 -33.31 1.39
N ARG A 540 -42.42 -31.99 1.61
CA ARG A 540 -42.73 -31.00 0.57
C ARG A 540 -41.56 -30.09 0.21
N PHE A 541 -40.43 -30.23 0.90
CA PHE A 541 -39.30 -29.31 0.80
C PHE A 541 -38.64 -29.33 -0.59
N LEU A 542 -38.49 -30.51 -1.20
CA LEU A 542 -37.88 -30.67 -2.53
C LEU A 542 -38.90 -30.61 -3.68
N THR A 543 -40.04 -29.96 -3.49
CA THR A 543 -41.09 -29.83 -4.52
C THR A 543 -40.95 -28.54 -5.31
N ALA A 544 -41.60 -28.46 -6.49
CA ALA A 544 -41.62 -27.22 -7.25
C ALA A 544 -42.38 -26.09 -6.52
N ALA A 545 -43.31 -26.44 -5.63
CA ALA A 545 -44.18 -25.51 -4.91
C ALA A 545 -43.50 -24.85 -3.71
N SER A 546 -42.40 -25.40 -3.19
CA SER A 546 -41.63 -24.78 -2.10
C SER A 546 -40.65 -23.70 -2.57
N ARG A 547 -40.56 -23.43 -3.87
CA ARG A 547 -39.59 -22.46 -4.42
C ARG A 547 -39.92 -21.03 -4.00
N THR A 548 -38.92 -20.34 -3.49
CA THR A 548 -38.95 -18.91 -3.23
C THR A 548 -37.82 -18.21 -3.98
N ALA A 549 -38.05 -16.96 -4.41
CA ALA A 549 -37.05 -16.13 -5.05
C ALA A 549 -37.30 -14.66 -4.71
N SER A 550 -36.22 -13.92 -4.47
CA SER A 550 -36.26 -12.48 -4.26
C SER A 550 -35.11 -11.82 -5.01
N VAL A 551 -35.35 -10.62 -5.53
CA VAL A 551 -34.32 -9.78 -6.14
C VAL A 551 -34.69 -8.32 -5.90
N GLY A 552 -33.73 -7.54 -5.45
CA GLY A 552 -33.97 -6.12 -5.21
C GLY A 552 -32.75 -5.38 -4.66
N PRO A 553 -32.68 -4.07 -4.92
CA PRO A 553 -31.73 -3.21 -4.24
C PRO A 553 -32.22 -2.92 -2.81
N ALA A 554 -31.31 -2.93 -1.85
CA ALA A 554 -31.48 -2.33 -0.54
C ALA A 554 -30.68 -1.02 -0.53
N ILE A 555 -31.34 0.09 -0.20
CA ILE A 555 -30.71 1.41 -0.10
C ILE A 555 -30.72 1.82 1.36
N HIS A 556 -29.54 2.06 1.92
CA HIS A 556 -29.38 2.60 3.27
C HIS A 556 -28.84 4.02 3.17
N LEU A 557 -29.55 5.00 3.73
CA LEU A 557 -29.12 6.40 3.79
C LEU A 557 -29.23 6.87 5.25
N PRO A 558 -28.10 7.18 5.91
CA PRO A 558 -28.15 7.81 7.23
C PRO A 558 -28.72 9.22 7.10
N ILE A 559 -29.92 9.46 7.66
CA ILE A 559 -30.56 10.78 7.69
C ILE A 559 -30.22 11.51 8.99
N PHE A 560 -30.27 10.80 10.11
CA PHE A 560 -29.93 11.31 11.43
C PHE A 560 -29.26 10.20 12.24
N ASP A 561 -28.02 10.43 12.67
CA ASP A 561 -27.14 9.50 13.36
C ASP A 561 -26.69 10.03 14.73
N ALA A 562 -27.37 11.06 15.25
CA ALA A 562 -26.98 11.79 16.45
C ALA A 562 -25.52 12.32 16.47
N GLY A 563 -24.90 12.51 15.29
CA GLY A 563 -23.54 13.02 15.15
C GLY A 563 -22.43 11.95 15.15
N GLU A 564 -22.78 10.67 15.11
CA GLU A 564 -21.84 9.55 15.09
C GLU A 564 -20.83 9.64 13.94
N LEU A 565 -21.27 9.78 12.69
CA LEU A 565 -20.41 9.84 11.51
C LEU A 565 -19.50 11.07 11.53
N ARG A 566 -20.00 12.20 12.05
CA ARG A 566 -19.20 13.42 12.24
C ARG A 566 -18.11 13.19 13.29
N ALA A 567 -18.40 12.48 14.38
CA ALA A 567 -17.41 12.13 15.39
C ALA A 567 -16.37 11.14 14.86
N GLN A 568 -16.79 10.11 14.11
CA GLN A 568 -15.89 9.16 13.48
C GLN A 568 -14.96 9.84 12.47
N LEU A 569 -15.47 10.73 11.61
CA LEU A 569 -14.64 11.47 10.65
C LEU A 569 -13.64 12.40 11.36
N LYS A 570 -14.05 13.08 12.45
CA LYS A 570 -13.13 13.87 13.28
C LYS A 570 -12.01 13.00 13.85
N GLY A 571 -12.35 11.80 14.34
CA GLY A 571 -11.38 10.81 14.79
C GLY A 571 -10.39 10.42 13.69
N ARG A 572 -10.87 10.14 12.47
CA ARG A 572 -9.98 9.83 11.32
C ARG A 572 -9.06 10.97 10.93
N TYR A 573 -9.50 12.21 11.05
CA TYR A 573 -8.63 13.37 10.84
C TYR A 573 -7.59 13.51 11.95
N ALA A 574 -7.95 13.25 13.21
CA ALA A 574 -6.97 13.23 14.30
C ALA A 574 -5.93 12.11 14.13
N ASP A 575 -6.35 10.91 13.67
CA ASP A 575 -5.45 9.82 13.30
C ASP A 575 -4.50 10.24 12.17
N PHE A 576 -5.01 10.96 11.16
CA PHE A 576 -4.21 11.48 10.04
C PHE A 576 -3.18 12.49 10.51
N ASP A 577 -3.57 13.47 11.33
CA ASP A 577 -2.68 14.48 11.87
C ASP A 577 -1.58 13.83 12.75
N SER A 578 -1.94 12.81 13.53
CA SER A 578 -1.00 12.00 14.33
C SER A 578 0.00 11.23 13.44
N ALA A 579 -0.48 10.61 12.35
CA ALA A 579 0.38 9.90 11.40
C ALA A 579 1.36 10.87 10.72
N VAL A 580 0.92 12.07 10.35
CA VAL A 580 1.78 13.11 9.77
C VAL A 580 2.84 13.57 10.77
N ALA A 581 2.47 13.79 12.03
CA ALA A 581 3.41 14.13 13.09
C ALA A 581 4.46 13.02 13.31
N THR A 582 4.04 11.76 13.24
CA THR A 582 4.93 10.59 13.34
C THR A 582 5.94 10.56 12.19
N TYR A 583 5.50 10.80 10.95
CA TYR A 583 6.40 10.93 9.79
C TYR A 583 7.40 12.10 9.97
N ASN A 584 6.92 13.27 10.38
CA ASN A 584 7.78 14.44 10.60
C ASN A 584 8.81 14.17 11.70
N GLN A 585 8.42 13.49 12.78
CA GLN A 585 9.34 13.08 13.85
C GLN A 585 10.38 12.07 13.34
N ALA A 586 9.98 11.07 12.55
CA ALA A 586 10.91 10.11 11.96
C ALA A 586 11.98 10.81 11.09
N LEU A 587 11.58 11.81 10.32
CA LEU A 587 12.49 12.62 9.50
C LEU A 587 13.45 13.46 10.36
N VAL A 588 12.97 14.14 11.40
CA VAL A 588 13.81 14.92 12.33
C VAL A 588 14.82 14.02 13.05
N THR A 589 14.35 12.89 13.58
CA THR A 589 15.22 11.89 14.23
C THR A 589 16.27 11.39 13.25
N ALA A 590 15.89 11.09 12.00
CA ALA A 590 16.83 10.59 11.02
C ALA A 590 17.94 11.58 10.65
N LEU A 591 17.59 12.85 10.44
CA LEU A 591 18.57 13.91 10.18
C LEU A 591 19.50 14.09 11.38
N SER A 592 18.93 14.06 12.59
CA SER A 592 19.68 14.18 13.85
C SER A 592 20.63 13.00 14.07
N ASP A 593 20.20 11.77 13.74
CA ASP A 593 21.02 10.56 13.85
C ASP A 593 22.28 10.70 12.99
N VAL A 594 22.10 11.05 11.70
CA VAL A 594 23.22 11.21 10.75
C VAL A 594 24.17 12.30 11.25
N ALA A 595 23.64 13.47 11.61
CA ALA A 595 24.44 14.60 12.12
C ALA A 595 25.22 14.22 13.38
N THR A 596 24.60 13.47 14.29
CA THR A 596 25.23 12.99 15.52
C THR A 596 26.35 11.99 15.22
N GLN A 597 26.13 11.04 14.30
CA GLN A 597 27.16 10.05 14.00
C GLN A 597 28.36 10.68 13.29
N ILE A 598 28.15 11.57 12.30
CA ILE A 598 29.28 12.22 11.60
C ILE A 598 30.08 13.15 12.54
N ALA A 599 29.40 13.93 13.39
CA ALA A 599 30.06 14.75 14.41
C ALA A 599 30.84 13.87 15.40
N GLY A 600 30.28 12.72 15.78
CA GLY A 600 30.93 11.72 16.61
C GLY A 600 32.19 11.12 15.99
N VAL A 601 32.16 10.78 14.70
CA VAL A 601 33.36 10.31 13.96
C VAL A 601 34.44 11.38 14.00
N ARG A 602 34.13 12.61 13.58
CA ARG A 602 35.10 13.73 13.53
C ARG A 602 35.70 14.05 14.89
N SER A 603 34.88 14.09 15.95
CA SER A 603 35.35 14.30 17.31
C SER A 603 36.27 13.17 17.78
N THR A 604 35.94 11.92 17.45
CA THR A 604 36.76 10.76 17.81
C THR A 604 38.09 10.77 17.06
N ASP A 605 38.10 11.19 15.79
CA ASP A 605 39.32 11.33 14.98
C ASP A 605 40.28 12.36 15.58
N ALA A 606 39.77 13.53 15.98
CA ALA A 606 40.58 14.54 16.67
C ALA A 606 41.15 14.01 18.00
N GLN A 607 40.31 13.37 18.83
CA GLN A 607 40.74 12.79 20.11
C GLN A 607 41.79 11.68 19.93
N LEU A 608 41.71 10.91 18.84
CA LEU A 608 42.62 9.80 18.60
C LEU A 608 44.05 10.29 18.34
N VAL A 609 44.23 11.45 17.68
CA VAL A 609 45.54 12.07 17.46
C VAL A 609 46.20 12.44 18.79
N ASP A 610 45.47 13.12 19.68
CA ASP A 610 45.97 13.53 20.99
C ASP A 610 46.23 12.32 21.90
N ALA A 611 45.32 11.35 21.91
CA ALA A 611 45.45 10.13 22.70
C ALA A 611 46.68 9.30 22.28
N GLN A 612 46.98 9.22 20.99
CA GLN A 612 48.18 8.54 20.49
C GLN A 612 49.46 9.28 20.91
N THR A 613 49.46 10.60 20.88
CA THR A 613 50.59 11.41 21.38
C THR A 613 50.83 11.16 22.87
N ALA A 614 49.74 11.15 23.67
CA ALA A 614 49.80 10.83 25.09
C ALA A 614 50.29 9.40 25.36
N GLN A 615 49.82 8.42 24.60
CA GLN A 615 50.25 7.01 24.68
C GLN A 615 51.76 6.88 24.45
N GLN A 616 52.28 7.48 23.38
CA GLN A 616 53.70 7.43 23.06
C GLN A 616 54.58 8.08 24.14
N ALA A 617 54.12 9.17 24.75
CA ALA A 617 54.83 9.82 25.86
C ALA A 617 54.81 8.97 27.13
N ALA A 618 53.65 8.41 27.49
CA ALA A 618 53.47 7.58 28.67
C ALA A 618 54.30 6.27 28.59
N LEU A 619 54.30 5.60 27.43
CA LEU A 619 55.13 4.41 27.21
C LEU A 619 56.63 4.71 27.34
N ARG A 620 57.09 5.85 26.81
CA ARG A 620 58.49 6.30 26.96
C ARG A 620 58.83 6.59 28.42
N ALA A 621 57.96 7.27 29.14
CA ALA A 621 58.14 7.56 30.56
C ALA A 621 58.24 6.28 31.40
N ALA A 622 57.37 5.29 31.14
CA ALA A 622 57.41 3.99 31.81
C ALA A 622 58.74 3.25 31.56
N GLY A 623 59.22 3.22 30.31
CA GLY A 623 60.51 2.61 29.97
C GLY A 623 61.70 3.29 30.65
N LEU A 624 61.69 4.62 30.74
CA LEU A 624 62.72 5.39 31.44
C LEU A 624 62.69 5.14 32.95
N ALA A 625 61.50 5.18 33.57
CA ALA A 625 61.33 4.91 35.00
C ALA A 625 61.82 3.51 35.36
N LEU A 626 61.47 2.50 34.55
CA LEU A 626 61.94 1.13 34.74
C LEU A 626 63.47 1.02 34.65
N THR A 627 64.09 1.76 33.73
CA THR A 627 65.56 1.80 33.58
C THR A 627 66.22 2.43 34.80
N GLN A 628 65.69 3.55 35.29
CA GLN A 628 66.19 4.20 36.51
C GLN A 628 66.02 3.31 37.75
N TYR A 629 64.92 2.55 37.84
CA TYR A 629 64.66 1.65 38.97
C TYR A 629 65.62 0.46 38.98
N LYS A 630 65.94 -0.11 37.81
CA LYS A 630 67.00 -1.12 37.68
C LYS A 630 68.36 -0.59 38.14
N ALA A 631 68.65 0.68 37.87
CA ALA A 631 69.89 1.35 38.30
C ALA A 631 69.87 1.85 39.76
N GLY A 632 68.76 1.72 40.49
CA GLY A 632 68.62 2.23 41.86
C GLY A 632 68.52 3.75 41.98
N LEU A 633 68.20 4.44 40.88
CA LEU A 633 68.07 5.91 40.82
C LEU A 633 66.65 6.41 41.11
N THR A 634 65.68 5.51 41.23
CA THR A 634 64.30 5.82 41.58
C THR A 634 63.68 4.69 42.40
N ASN A 635 62.47 4.89 42.93
CA ASN A 635 61.75 3.90 43.73
C ASN A 635 60.66 3.16 42.92
N GLN A 636 60.14 2.08 43.49
CA GLN A 636 59.12 1.24 42.84
C GLN A 636 57.83 2.02 42.53
N LEU A 637 57.44 2.95 43.40
CA LEU A 637 56.21 3.74 43.24
C LEU A 637 56.27 4.62 41.96
N THR A 638 57.42 5.21 41.66
CA THR A 638 57.61 5.99 40.42
C THR A 638 57.42 5.13 39.17
N VAL A 639 57.91 3.89 39.16
CA VAL A 639 57.72 2.95 38.05
C VAL A 639 56.25 2.56 37.92
N LEU A 640 55.62 2.15 39.04
CA LEU A 640 54.22 1.74 39.05
C LEU A 640 53.29 2.88 38.59
N ASN A 641 53.56 4.12 39.00
CA ASN A 641 52.80 5.29 38.53
C ASN A 641 52.98 5.51 37.02
N ALA A 642 54.21 5.40 36.50
CA ALA A 642 54.47 5.54 35.07
C ALA A 642 53.79 4.43 34.24
N ASP A 643 53.83 3.18 34.72
CA ASP A 643 53.16 2.04 34.08
C ASP A 643 51.63 2.17 34.10
N VAL A 644 51.03 2.58 35.23
CA VAL A 644 49.58 2.84 35.31
C VAL A 644 49.15 3.91 34.29
N ASN A 645 49.94 4.96 34.13
CA ASN A 645 49.68 6.01 33.13
C ASN A 645 49.81 5.47 31.70
N ALA A 646 50.82 4.65 31.41
CA ALA A 646 50.99 4.03 30.10
C ALA A 646 49.83 3.08 29.76
N PHE A 647 49.44 2.22 30.71
CA PHE A 647 48.31 1.31 30.58
C PHE A 647 46.99 2.04 30.33
N SER A 648 46.72 3.11 31.10
CA SER A 648 45.53 3.94 30.90
C SER A 648 45.50 4.59 29.51
N ALA A 649 46.65 5.07 29.02
CA ALA A 649 46.76 5.64 27.68
C ALA A 649 46.57 4.59 26.57
N ASP A 650 47.12 3.38 26.73
CA ASP A 650 46.90 2.25 25.81
C ASP A 650 45.39 1.91 25.71
N GLN A 651 44.71 1.80 26.86
CA GLN A 651 43.27 1.54 26.90
C GLN A 651 42.45 2.68 26.27
N ARG A 652 42.88 3.93 26.43
CA ARG A 652 42.21 5.09 25.84
C ARG A 652 42.28 5.04 24.31
N VAL A 653 43.45 4.76 23.73
CA VAL A 653 43.61 4.63 22.28
C VAL A 653 42.80 3.45 21.74
N ALA A 654 42.85 2.30 22.42
CA ALA A 654 42.05 1.12 22.08
C ALA A 654 40.55 1.43 22.05
N THR A 655 40.06 2.12 23.08
CA THR A 655 38.64 2.51 23.19
C THR A 655 38.24 3.48 22.09
N LEU A 656 39.04 4.52 21.81
CA LEU A 656 38.74 5.49 20.76
C LEU A 656 38.69 4.85 19.37
N ARG A 657 39.59 3.89 19.06
CA ARG A 657 39.54 3.14 17.79
C ARG A 657 38.23 2.36 17.64
N MET A 658 37.77 1.70 18.70
CA MET A 658 36.54 0.91 18.67
C MET A 658 35.30 1.79 18.66
N THR A 659 35.30 2.91 19.38
CA THR A 659 34.25 3.94 19.31
C THR A 659 34.14 4.50 17.91
N ARG A 660 35.26 4.83 17.26
CA ARG A 660 35.24 5.32 15.86
C ARG A 660 34.53 4.33 14.94
N ARG A 661 34.86 3.03 15.04
CA ARG A 661 34.22 1.98 14.24
C ARG A 661 32.73 1.82 14.57
N ASP A 662 32.36 1.88 15.85
CA ASP A 662 30.95 1.84 16.27
C ASP A 662 30.16 3.01 15.65
N ARG A 663 30.76 4.21 15.58
CA ARG A 663 30.15 5.38 14.92
C ARG A 663 30.00 5.19 13.41
N GLN A 664 30.96 4.54 12.74
CA GLN A 664 30.83 4.19 11.32
C GLN A 664 29.69 3.19 11.08
N ILE A 665 29.58 2.15 11.92
CA ILE A 665 28.49 1.18 11.89
C ILE A 665 27.13 1.90 12.10
N ALA A 666 27.05 2.77 13.11
CA ALA A 666 25.85 3.54 13.40
C ALA A 666 25.49 4.51 12.26
N LEU A 667 26.48 5.11 11.60
CA LEU A 667 26.26 5.99 10.45
C LEU A 667 25.71 5.21 9.24
N ALA A 668 26.29 4.04 8.92
CA ALA A 668 25.78 3.18 7.86
C ALA A 668 24.30 2.82 8.09
N SER A 669 23.95 2.52 9.34
CA SER A 669 22.56 2.30 9.76
C SER A 669 21.69 3.56 9.64
N ALA A 670 22.18 4.73 10.07
CA ALA A 670 21.45 5.99 10.00
C ALA A 670 21.18 6.43 8.56
N LEU A 671 22.03 6.04 7.61
CA LEU A 671 21.85 6.24 6.16
C LEU A 671 20.96 5.17 5.49
N GLY A 672 20.43 4.22 6.26
CA GLY A 672 19.49 3.20 5.77
C GLY A 672 20.09 1.85 5.38
N GLY A 673 21.40 1.65 5.57
CA GLY A 673 22.08 0.35 5.36
C GLY A 673 21.88 -0.26 3.98
N GLY A 674 21.82 0.59 2.94
CA GLY A 674 21.67 0.18 1.55
C GLY A 674 20.24 -0.13 1.09
N PHE A 675 19.24 0.13 1.93
CA PHE A 675 17.84 0.07 1.51
C PHE A 675 17.52 1.16 0.48
N VAL A 676 16.70 0.80 -0.51
CA VAL A 676 16.14 1.73 -1.50
C VAL A 676 14.69 1.32 -1.75
N ASP A 677 13.76 2.26 -1.54
CA ASP A 677 12.36 2.05 -1.90
C ASP A 677 12.19 2.12 -3.43
N THR A 678 11.91 0.96 -4.04
CA THR A 678 11.67 0.82 -5.49
C THR A 678 10.20 0.91 -5.86
N SER A 679 9.28 1.01 -4.89
CA SER A 679 7.83 0.97 -5.13
C SER A 679 7.32 2.11 -6.04
N PHE A 680 8.06 3.22 -6.12
CA PHE A 680 7.76 4.34 -7.02
C PHE A 680 8.44 4.26 -8.39
N ALA A 681 9.44 3.40 -8.58
CA ALA A 681 10.12 3.23 -9.88
C ALA A 681 9.17 2.60 -10.93
N ASP A 682 8.32 1.66 -10.50
CA ASP A 682 7.33 1.00 -11.36
C ASP A 682 6.19 1.94 -11.79
N SER A 683 5.88 2.95 -10.97
CA SER A 683 4.85 3.96 -11.29
C SER A 683 5.30 4.91 -12.41
N GLY A 684 6.61 5.17 -12.52
CA GLY A 684 7.20 6.02 -13.56
C GLY A 684 7.41 5.30 -14.91
N ALA A 685 7.62 3.98 -14.90
CA ALA A 685 7.78 3.19 -16.12
C ALA A 685 6.46 3.11 -16.93
N ALA A 686 5.32 3.02 -16.24
CA ALA A 686 4.00 3.06 -16.89
C ALA A 686 3.64 4.45 -17.46
N ALA A 687 4.17 5.53 -16.86
CA ALA A 687 3.99 6.89 -17.37
C ALA A 687 4.93 7.24 -18.54
N ARG A 688 6.14 6.68 -18.57
CA ARG A 688 7.11 6.88 -19.67
C ARG A 688 6.81 6.07 -20.93
N ALA A 689 5.98 5.02 -20.84
CA ALA A 689 5.54 4.25 -22.00
C ALA A 689 4.51 4.97 -22.91
N ASN A 690 4.00 6.14 -22.50
CA ASN A 690 2.98 6.91 -23.26
C ASN A 690 3.42 8.34 -23.64
N GLY A 691 4.73 8.64 -23.61
CA GLY A 691 5.26 9.86 -24.23
C GLY A 691 5.57 9.60 -25.71
N PRO A 692 5.26 10.53 -26.65
CA PRO A 692 5.65 10.36 -28.03
C PRO A 692 7.17 10.37 -28.11
N VAL A 693 7.75 9.27 -28.58
CA VAL A 693 9.15 9.18 -28.96
C VAL A 693 9.34 10.09 -30.17
N SER A 694 9.75 11.34 -29.94
CA SER A 694 10.33 12.18 -30.98
C SER A 694 11.72 11.64 -31.29
N GLY A 695 11.78 10.72 -32.26
CA GLY A 695 13.03 10.25 -32.82
C GLY A 695 13.67 11.34 -33.68
N THR A 696 14.86 11.78 -33.28
CA THR A 696 15.84 12.36 -34.22
C THR A 696 17.07 11.48 -34.16
N PRO A 697 17.48 10.82 -35.26
CA PRO A 697 18.70 10.03 -35.25
C PRO A 697 19.91 10.96 -35.24
N ALA A 698 20.89 10.62 -34.40
CA ALA A 698 22.22 11.21 -34.44
C ALA A 698 22.85 10.95 -35.82
N VAL A 699 23.29 12.02 -36.49
CA VAL A 699 24.23 11.94 -37.61
C VAL A 699 25.58 12.38 -37.07
N ALA A 700 26.51 11.43 -37.04
CA ALA A 700 27.93 11.70 -36.91
C ALA A 700 28.48 12.21 -38.26
N ALA A 701 29.22 13.32 -38.24
CA ALA A 701 30.30 13.61 -39.18
C ALA A 701 31.16 14.81 -38.71
N ARG A 702 32.44 14.50 -38.46
CA ARG A 702 33.63 15.36 -38.31
C ARG A 702 33.78 16.24 -37.08
#